data_AF-A0A2D6QFB3-F1
#
_entry.id   AF-A0A2D6QFB3-F1
#
_cell.length_a   1.000
_cell.length_b   1.000
_cell.length_c   1.000
_cell.angle_alpha   90.00
_cell.angle_beta   90.00
_cell.angle_gamma   90.00
#
_symmetry.space_group_name_H-M   'P 1'
#
loop_
_entity.id
_entity.type
_entity.pdbx_description
1 polymer ?
#
loop_
_entity_poly.entity_id
_entity_poly.type
_entity_poly.pdbx_seq_one_letter_code
_entity_poly.pdbx_strand_id
1 'polypeptide(L)'
;MVYLRRVGYDRNWVPRRRGLERGGRSNPSTSSMLPLLTALALTPTQTSVPHQDGEQLFRERVAPLLESRCFPCHSAIQTKGGLSFESSQAPADLIDPSNPSSSLLIEMVAGPKRTMPKGEAALTESEVAILLEWIEAGGAWVADAITTRNWWSLRPLHPVPPPTLPEEWREWSRQPLDAFILQALESRGLSPSAEADRLTLLRRVHFDLVGLPPTPERVEAFLRDDRPDAYEREVEYLLASPRYGERWARHWLDVVHYADTHGFDKDKPRPNAWPYRDWVIRALNEDWPWKQFVSAQVAGDVLFEGDASATVATGMLAAGPWDFVGHVELREGTVDKKKTRNLDRDDMVTSVFSSFQSLTVQCARCHDHKFDPVTQADYYNIQSIFAGVERADREYDADPELATLRAKLEAELGALKHAADDAEARLLKAVLDDQRPSSAALRLEREQVGASIQQPDRTGSMGYHSELEQRAASHKWVQVDLGATRSIDRVVIHPCDEVFGGHPGPGFGLPSTLELSIAASPDGEWTAAGNWTQKTDEFRHGNRPILFEFDPPQSGRIIRIEVPVLWERTSDYCFALAELEVFSFGVNVALGVEVAALDSIEAGERWGRSYLVDGKSPWSPEMSRLEGLDRRWAELRNDLESLAERTERIENESRRDTVAAKLTSLPPPKHVYAVTSRFSPEGSFVPPPDGVPRSVHRLERGSVTEPREESVPGAIQILDHAPTSFALGDMSRESDRRAALARWLTHDDNPLTWRSIVNRIWHYHFGRGIVDSPNDFGRMGGMPSHPELLDHLAAQFRDDGGSLKSLHRRILLSSTYRQSSAHRPGAASLDASNRFLWRANRRRLEAEALRDATLAIAGNLDLKVGGPGFQLFDFEDDHSPRYNYGNVDLEDSATFRRSIYRFTVRSDPDPWMTAFDCADPSQGTPARSESTTPIQALSLLNSPFMLRQAERFADRLRREHPDQPILHAIRLAWQREPSPVEQRLISEHAHVYGLEAACRVLFNSSEFLYVD
;
A
#
# COMPACT_ATOMS: atom_id res chain seq x y z
N MET A 1 -25.33 8.89 32.47
CA MET A 1 -25.92 8.60 33.80
C MET A 1 -25.09 7.49 34.45
N VAL A 2 -24.86 7.60 35.76
CA VAL A 2 -23.83 7.01 36.63
C VAL A 2 -23.77 5.46 36.67
N TYR A 3 -22.57 4.86 36.56
CA TYR A 3 -21.89 4.06 37.62
C TYR A 3 -20.51 3.53 37.16
N LEU A 4 -19.44 4.20 37.61
CA LEU A 4 -18.06 3.70 37.62
C LEU A 4 -17.73 3.23 39.03
N ARG A 5 -17.21 2.01 39.19
CA ARG A 5 -16.45 1.60 40.39
C ARG A 5 -15.04 1.19 39.98
N ARG A 6 -14.08 1.97 40.51
CA ARG A 6 -12.64 1.74 40.52
C ARG A 6 -12.27 0.49 41.32
N VAL A 7 -11.32 -0.29 40.82
CA VAL A 7 -10.35 -1.02 41.64
C VAL A 7 -8.96 -0.72 41.08
N GLY A 8 -8.10 -0.13 41.91
CA GLY A 8 -6.76 0.32 41.55
C GLY A 8 -5.75 -0.82 41.52
N TYR A 9 -4.84 -0.79 40.56
CA TYR A 9 -3.65 -1.62 40.52
C TYR A 9 -2.47 -0.83 41.10
N ASP A 10 -1.93 -1.32 42.21
CA ASP A 10 -0.71 -0.83 42.82
C ASP A 10 0.49 -1.62 42.24
N ARG A 11 1.48 -0.89 41.72
CA ARG A 11 2.70 -1.43 41.12
C ARG A 11 3.77 -1.50 42.21
N ASN A 12 4.21 -2.70 42.59
CA ASN A 12 5.57 -2.97 43.11
C ASN A 12 5.77 -4.48 43.31
N TRP A 13 6.54 -5.13 42.42
CA TRP A 13 7.08 -6.47 42.70
C TRP A 13 8.52 -6.57 42.20
N VAL A 14 9.44 -6.68 43.16
CA VAL A 14 10.87 -6.98 42.99
C VAL A 14 11.10 -8.36 43.61
N PRO A 15 11.76 -9.34 42.94
CA PRO A 15 12.02 -10.62 43.56
C PRO A 15 13.30 -10.60 44.40
N ARG A 16 13.16 -10.87 45.71
CA ARG A 16 14.29 -11.17 46.62
C ARG A 16 14.76 -12.62 46.42
N ARG A 17 16.07 -12.80 46.24
CA ARG A 17 16.75 -14.11 46.31
C ARG A 17 16.89 -14.58 47.77
N ARG A 18 16.60 -15.85 48.04
CA ARG A 18 16.94 -16.54 49.30
C ARG A 18 18.35 -17.11 49.22
N GLY A 19 19.11 -16.88 50.29
CA GLY A 19 20.44 -17.47 50.50
C GLY A 19 20.37 -18.89 51.06
N LEU A 20 21.48 -19.61 50.90
CA LEU A 20 21.82 -20.81 51.64
C LEU A 20 23.32 -20.77 51.93
N GLU A 21 23.64 -20.79 53.22
CA GLU A 21 24.97 -20.80 53.80
C GLU A 21 25.57 -22.21 53.85
N ARG A 22 26.91 -22.27 53.79
CA ARG A 22 27.88 -23.21 54.43
C ARG A 22 29.25 -22.69 53.95
N GLY A 23 30.27 -22.37 54.74
CA GLY A 23 30.72 -22.85 56.05
C GLY A 23 32.23 -23.11 55.89
N GLY A 24 33.08 -22.22 56.38
CA GLY A 24 34.54 -22.26 56.12
C GLY A 24 35.36 -23.13 57.07
N ARG A 25 36.65 -23.32 56.77
CA ARG A 25 37.80 -23.23 57.71
C ARG A 25 39.17 -23.56 57.08
N SER A 26 40.13 -22.68 57.40
CA SER A 26 41.55 -22.87 57.77
C SER A 26 42.60 -23.48 56.82
N ASN A 27 43.56 -22.61 56.47
CA ASN A 27 45.01 -22.82 56.20
C ASN A 27 45.75 -23.46 57.41
N PRO A 28 46.96 -24.07 57.27
CA PRO A 28 48.21 -23.26 57.24
C PRO A 28 49.49 -23.86 56.56
N SER A 29 50.47 -22.96 56.30
CA SER A 29 51.95 -23.08 56.45
C SER A 29 52.73 -24.12 55.60
N THR A 30 53.97 -23.96 55.10
CA THR A 30 55.10 -23.00 55.28
C THR A 30 56.22 -23.32 54.26
N SER A 31 57.08 -22.32 54.01
CA SER A 31 58.30 -22.25 53.18
C SER A 31 59.44 -23.25 53.42
N SER A 32 60.31 -23.44 52.40
CA SER A 32 61.81 -23.28 52.41
C SER A 32 62.39 -23.83 51.07
N MET A 33 62.89 -23.03 50.12
CA MET A 33 64.22 -22.37 49.94
C MET A 33 65.43 -23.27 49.55
N LEU A 34 65.85 -23.11 48.27
CA LEU A 34 67.22 -23.01 47.68
C LEU A 34 68.19 -24.23 47.65
N PRO A 35 69.28 -24.26 46.83
CA PRO A 35 69.53 -23.74 45.46
C PRO A 35 70.51 -24.60 44.57
N LEU A 36 70.80 -24.07 43.35
CA LEU A 36 72.10 -24.04 42.62
C LEU A 36 72.48 -25.08 41.52
N LEU A 37 72.61 -24.55 40.29
CA LEU A 37 73.54 -24.81 39.16
C LEU A 37 73.53 -26.22 38.49
N THR A 38 73.49 -26.34 37.16
CA THR A 38 74.46 -25.76 36.20
C THR A 38 73.91 -25.81 34.76
N ALA A 39 74.34 -24.84 33.96
CA ALA A 39 73.98 -24.61 32.56
C ALA A 39 74.51 -25.66 31.58
N LEU A 40 73.71 -25.98 30.55
CA LEU A 40 74.20 -26.33 29.22
C LEU A 40 73.50 -25.42 28.20
N ALA A 41 74.29 -24.61 27.49
CA ALA A 41 73.82 -23.76 26.41
C ALA A 41 73.57 -24.61 25.16
N LEU A 42 72.33 -24.60 24.68
CA LEU A 42 71.96 -24.85 23.29
C LEU A 42 71.23 -23.59 22.81
N THR A 43 71.77 -22.95 21.78
CA THR A 43 71.20 -21.76 21.14
C THR A 43 69.87 -22.09 20.47
N PRO A 44 68.76 -21.39 20.76
CA PRO A 44 67.59 -21.40 19.91
C PRO A 44 67.78 -20.34 18.81
N THR A 45 67.78 -20.82 17.58
CA THR A 45 67.48 -20.05 16.37
C THR A 45 66.15 -19.29 16.56
N GLN A 46 66.16 -17.98 16.35
CA GLN A 46 64.94 -17.19 16.20
C GLN A 46 64.19 -17.68 14.96
N THR A 47 63.13 -18.46 15.16
CA THR A 47 62.11 -18.69 14.15
C THR A 47 61.14 -17.51 14.17
N SER A 48 61.23 -16.65 13.17
CA SER A 48 60.16 -15.72 12.83
C SER A 48 58.92 -16.52 12.42
N VAL A 49 57.84 -16.41 13.19
CA VAL A 49 56.52 -16.93 12.81
C VAL A 49 56.07 -16.20 11.53
N PRO A 50 55.50 -16.89 10.52
CA PRO A 50 55.10 -16.24 9.27
C PRO A 50 53.98 -15.22 9.51
N HIS A 51 54.09 -14.06 8.87
CA HIS A 51 53.11 -12.97 8.91
C HIS A 51 51.67 -13.37 8.47
N GLN A 52 51.50 -14.51 7.78
CA GLN A 52 50.23 -15.00 7.24
C GLN A 52 49.26 -15.56 8.31
N ASP A 53 49.76 -16.19 9.38
CA ASP A 53 48.89 -16.83 10.39
C ASP A 53 48.13 -15.79 11.23
N GLY A 54 48.77 -14.65 11.53
CA GLY A 54 48.16 -13.56 12.30
C GLY A 54 47.09 -12.78 11.53
N GLU A 55 47.25 -12.57 10.22
CA GLU A 55 46.25 -11.91 9.38
C GLU A 55 45.00 -12.78 9.20
N GLN A 56 45.18 -14.09 9.00
CA GLN A 56 44.06 -15.02 8.90
C GLN A 56 43.29 -15.11 10.24
N LEU A 57 44.02 -15.23 11.35
CA LEU A 57 43.43 -15.20 12.70
C LEU A 57 42.64 -13.91 12.93
N PHE A 58 43.18 -12.77 12.48
CA PHE A 58 42.48 -11.50 12.58
C PHE A 58 41.19 -11.49 11.76
N ARG A 59 41.25 -11.86 10.47
CA ARG A 59 40.10 -11.90 9.56
C ARG A 59 38.99 -12.83 10.05
N GLU A 60 39.34 -14.00 10.55
CA GLU A 60 38.38 -15.07 10.86
C GLU A 60 37.81 -14.99 12.28
N ARG A 61 38.57 -14.49 13.25
CA ARG A 61 38.19 -14.56 14.68
C ARG A 61 38.19 -13.21 15.39
N VAL A 62 39.13 -12.32 15.09
CA VAL A 62 39.27 -11.04 15.80
C VAL A 62 38.34 -9.98 15.24
N ALA A 63 38.32 -9.77 13.92
CA ALA A 63 37.46 -8.78 13.29
C ALA A 63 35.97 -9.01 13.62
N PRO A 64 35.42 -10.24 13.54
CA PRO A 64 34.04 -10.50 13.97
C PRO A 64 33.79 -10.23 15.47
N LEU A 65 34.80 -10.47 16.32
CA LEU A 65 34.71 -10.19 17.75
C LEU A 65 34.70 -8.68 18.02
N LEU A 66 35.56 -7.91 17.36
CA LEU A 66 35.58 -6.45 17.45
C LEU A 66 34.29 -5.85 16.88
N GLU A 67 33.79 -6.37 15.76
CA GLU A 67 32.51 -5.99 15.17
C GLU A 67 31.35 -6.17 16.15
N SER A 68 31.26 -7.35 16.79
CA SER A 68 30.15 -7.69 17.68
C SER A 68 30.23 -7.05 19.06
N ARG A 69 31.44 -6.85 19.62
CA ARG A 69 31.63 -6.39 21.02
C ARG A 69 32.11 -4.96 21.16
N CYS A 70 32.81 -4.43 20.16
CA CYS A 70 33.55 -3.18 20.27
C CYS A 70 33.01 -2.07 19.35
N PHE A 71 32.64 -2.38 18.11
CA PHE A 71 32.12 -1.39 17.14
C PHE A 71 30.85 -0.67 17.58
N PRO A 72 29.93 -1.25 18.39
CA PRO A 72 28.79 -0.49 18.92
C PRO A 72 29.18 0.80 19.66
N CYS A 73 30.45 0.96 20.08
CA CYS A 73 30.94 2.14 20.77
C CYS A 73 32.28 2.70 20.23
N HIS A 74 32.96 1.98 19.32
CA HIS A 74 34.30 2.27 18.83
C HIS A 74 34.41 2.09 17.30
N SER A 75 33.46 2.64 16.55
CA SER A 75 33.42 2.67 15.08
C SER A 75 33.98 3.99 14.53
N ALA A 76 34.06 4.15 13.21
CA ALA A 76 34.40 5.42 12.55
C ALA A 76 33.36 6.52 12.86
N ILE A 77 32.12 6.12 13.10
CA ILE A 77 30.98 7.00 13.39
C ILE A 77 30.87 7.30 14.90
N GLN A 78 31.19 6.30 15.75
CA GLN A 78 31.09 6.42 17.20
C GLN A 78 32.44 6.10 17.86
N THR A 79 33.19 7.15 18.20
CA THR A 79 34.56 7.05 18.76
C THR A 79 34.59 7.28 20.28
N LYS A 80 33.87 6.47 21.07
CA LYS A 80 33.91 6.65 22.54
C LYS A 80 35.33 6.44 23.06
N GLY A 81 35.75 7.28 24.00
CA GLY A 81 37.12 7.26 24.51
C GLY A 81 38.18 7.65 23.46
N GLY A 82 37.79 8.25 22.34
CA GLY A 82 38.71 8.63 21.26
C GLY A 82 39.24 7.45 20.43
N LEU A 83 38.65 6.26 20.58
CA LEU A 83 39.09 5.02 19.94
C LEU A 83 38.12 4.61 18.83
N SER A 84 38.66 4.29 17.65
CA SER A 84 37.97 3.63 16.54
C SER A 84 38.74 2.39 16.14
N PHE A 85 38.05 1.27 15.95
CA PHE A 85 38.61 0.05 15.37
C PHE A 85 38.41 0.01 13.85
N GLU A 86 37.83 1.02 13.21
CA GLU A 86 37.73 1.11 11.74
C GLU A 86 38.88 1.91 11.11
N SER A 87 40.04 1.89 11.74
CA SER A 87 41.27 2.54 11.27
C SER A 87 42.08 1.65 10.32
N SER A 88 42.93 2.27 9.49
CA SER A 88 43.82 1.55 8.57
C SER A 88 44.89 0.71 9.27
N GLN A 89 45.12 0.93 10.57
CA GLN A 89 46.04 0.19 11.43
C GLN A 89 45.44 0.00 12.82
N ALA A 90 45.92 -1.00 13.56
CA ALA A 90 45.57 -1.15 14.97
C ALA A 90 46.00 0.12 15.73
N PRO A 91 45.17 0.65 16.64
CA PRO A 91 45.57 1.77 17.48
C PRO A 91 46.81 1.40 18.30
N ALA A 92 47.92 2.11 18.07
CA ALA A 92 49.27 1.71 18.50
C ALA A 92 49.42 1.48 20.02
N ASP A 93 48.61 2.17 20.84
CA ASP A 93 48.67 2.08 22.30
C ASP A 93 47.74 1.02 22.91
N LEU A 94 47.04 0.26 22.06
CA LEU A 94 45.99 -0.66 22.52
C LEU A 94 46.49 -2.10 22.70
N ILE A 95 47.52 -2.48 21.97
CA ILE A 95 48.10 -3.83 21.93
C ILE A 95 49.60 -3.79 22.18
N ASP A 96 50.09 -4.72 22.98
CA ASP A 96 51.52 -4.94 23.23
C ASP A 96 51.85 -6.42 22.95
N PRO A 97 52.32 -6.75 21.73
CA PRO A 97 52.71 -8.11 21.38
C PRO A 97 53.84 -8.67 22.24
N SER A 98 54.66 -7.81 22.87
CA SER A 98 55.75 -8.25 23.76
C SER A 98 55.25 -8.67 25.14
N ASN A 99 54.05 -8.21 25.53
CA ASN A 99 53.36 -8.61 26.74
C ASN A 99 51.83 -8.61 26.55
N PRO A 100 51.28 -9.63 25.85
CA PRO A 100 49.88 -9.66 25.42
C PRO A 100 48.88 -9.50 26.57
N SER A 101 49.15 -10.16 27.70
CA SER A 101 48.30 -10.10 28.91
C SER A 101 48.23 -8.71 29.56
N SER A 102 49.23 -7.85 29.32
CA SER A 102 49.30 -6.48 29.84
C SER A 102 48.85 -5.44 28.82
N SER A 103 48.41 -5.88 27.62
CA SER A 103 47.86 -4.98 26.60
C SER A 103 46.66 -4.20 27.15
N LEU A 104 46.56 -2.92 26.79
CA LEU A 104 45.47 -2.05 27.25
C LEU A 104 44.10 -2.62 26.85
N LEU A 105 43.98 -3.24 25.66
CA LEU A 105 42.78 -3.94 25.22
C LEU A 105 42.34 -5.00 26.25
N ILE A 106 43.27 -5.87 26.64
CA ILE A 106 43.04 -6.97 27.59
C ILE A 106 42.74 -6.42 28.99
N GLU A 107 43.44 -5.38 29.44
CA GLU A 107 43.16 -4.74 30.73
C GLU A 107 41.71 -4.21 30.81
N MET A 108 41.20 -3.66 29.70
CA MET A 108 39.87 -3.06 29.63
C MET A 108 38.73 -4.09 29.49
N VAL A 109 38.97 -5.24 28.84
CA VAL A 109 37.94 -6.28 28.63
C VAL A 109 37.99 -7.43 29.63
N ALA A 110 39.15 -7.70 30.24
CA ALA A 110 39.39 -8.85 31.13
C ALA A 110 40.24 -8.55 32.38
N GLY A 111 40.93 -7.40 32.44
CA GLY A 111 41.84 -7.07 33.53
C GLY A 111 41.19 -6.49 34.80
N PRO A 112 42.00 -6.08 35.78
CA PRO A 112 41.51 -5.52 37.06
C PRO A 112 40.72 -4.22 36.90
N LYS A 113 40.97 -3.46 35.83
CA LYS A 113 40.26 -2.23 35.45
C LYS A 113 39.16 -2.46 34.41
N ARG A 114 38.68 -3.69 34.29
CA ARG A 114 37.66 -4.06 33.30
C ARG A 114 36.45 -3.14 33.39
N THR A 115 36.22 -2.40 32.30
CA THR A 115 35.10 -1.46 32.15
C THR A 115 34.39 -1.60 30.81
N MET A 116 34.91 -2.46 29.91
CA MET A 116 34.36 -2.70 28.58
C MET A 116 33.92 -4.16 28.38
N PRO A 117 32.85 -4.40 27.59
CA PRO A 117 31.98 -3.40 26.96
C PRO A 117 31.06 -2.74 28.01
N LYS A 118 31.01 -1.40 28.01
CA LYS A 118 30.32 -0.65 29.07
C LYS A 118 28.81 -0.74 28.94
N GLY A 119 28.16 -1.38 29.91
CA GLY A 119 26.70 -1.57 29.92
C GLY A 119 26.23 -2.85 29.23
N GLU A 120 27.15 -3.71 28.79
CA GLU A 120 26.84 -5.04 28.26
C GLU A 120 27.53 -6.16 29.06
N ALA A 121 27.26 -7.41 28.66
CA ALA A 121 27.91 -8.58 29.25
C ALA A 121 29.43 -8.58 29.01
N ALA A 122 30.14 -9.26 29.90
CA ALA A 122 31.57 -9.56 29.73
C ALA A 122 31.85 -10.25 28.40
N LEU A 123 33.05 -10.03 27.86
CA LEU A 123 33.63 -11.04 26.99
C LEU A 123 33.80 -12.33 27.79
N THR A 124 33.45 -13.44 27.18
CA THR A 124 33.67 -14.80 27.67
C THR A 124 35.17 -15.13 27.64
N GLU A 125 35.59 -16.15 28.39
CA GLU A 125 36.98 -16.59 28.42
C GLU A 125 37.49 -16.96 27.01
N SER A 126 36.65 -17.57 26.18
CA SER A 126 36.99 -17.89 24.78
C SER A 126 37.14 -16.64 23.90
N GLU A 127 36.35 -15.59 24.12
CA GLU A 127 36.48 -14.33 23.39
C GLU A 127 37.75 -13.57 23.80
N VAL A 128 38.10 -13.58 25.09
CA VAL A 128 39.37 -13.01 25.57
C VAL A 128 40.56 -13.80 25.02
N ALA A 129 40.47 -15.12 24.95
CA ALA A 129 41.51 -15.97 24.36
C ALA A 129 41.75 -15.63 22.88
N ILE A 130 40.71 -15.34 22.10
CA ILE A 130 40.86 -14.88 20.70
C ILE A 130 41.72 -13.62 20.61
N LEU A 131 41.47 -12.64 21.48
CA LEU A 131 42.24 -11.39 21.49
C LEU A 131 43.68 -11.62 21.93
N LEU A 132 43.91 -12.49 22.92
CA LEU A 132 45.25 -12.86 23.39
C LEU A 132 46.05 -13.58 22.31
N GLU A 133 45.48 -14.61 21.68
CA GLU A 133 46.10 -15.37 20.58
C GLU A 133 46.50 -14.44 19.43
N TRP A 134 45.66 -13.46 19.11
CA TRP A 134 45.96 -12.48 18.08
C TRP A 134 47.11 -11.55 18.43
N ILE A 135 47.14 -11.03 19.67
CA ILE A 135 48.22 -10.16 20.14
C ILE A 135 49.53 -10.96 20.24
N GLU A 136 49.48 -12.21 20.70
CA GLU A 136 50.60 -13.16 20.71
C GLU A 136 51.14 -13.44 19.30
N ALA A 137 50.26 -13.53 18.31
CA ALA A 137 50.61 -13.68 16.89
C ALA A 137 51.13 -12.37 16.25
N GLY A 138 51.44 -11.35 17.04
CA GLY A 138 52.01 -10.08 16.56
C GLY A 138 50.98 -8.97 16.29
N GLY A 139 49.69 -9.21 16.54
CA GLY A 139 48.65 -8.19 16.43
C GLY A 139 48.41 -7.70 15.01
N ALA A 140 48.59 -8.56 14.00
CA ALA A 140 48.43 -8.21 12.59
C ALA A 140 47.05 -7.59 12.32
N TRP A 141 47.02 -6.40 11.72
CA TRP A 141 45.79 -5.63 11.52
C TRP A 141 45.44 -5.54 10.05
N VAL A 142 44.19 -5.87 9.75
CA VAL A 142 43.72 -6.02 8.37
C VAL A 142 42.52 -5.12 8.16
N ALA A 143 42.77 -3.89 7.70
CA ALA A 143 41.76 -2.83 7.67
C ALA A 143 40.54 -3.16 6.79
N ASP A 144 40.73 -3.85 5.66
CA ASP A 144 39.64 -4.29 4.77
C ASP A 144 38.74 -5.34 5.42
N ALA A 145 39.27 -6.16 6.33
CA ALA A 145 38.51 -7.14 7.08
C ALA A 145 37.50 -6.52 8.06
N ILE A 146 37.70 -5.24 8.38
CA ILE A 146 36.91 -4.44 9.31
C ILE A 146 35.92 -3.53 8.56
N THR A 147 36.05 -3.43 7.23
CA THR A 147 35.15 -2.58 6.46
C THR A 147 33.71 -3.09 6.57
N THR A 148 32.78 -2.15 6.75
CA THR A 148 31.34 -2.42 6.83
C THR A 148 30.80 -3.25 5.66
N ARG A 149 31.49 -3.28 4.51
CA ARG A 149 31.14 -4.01 3.29
C ARG A 149 31.54 -5.50 3.26
N ASN A 150 32.44 -5.96 4.13
CA ASN A 150 32.85 -7.37 4.16
C ASN A 150 31.85 -8.29 4.90
N TRP A 151 30.69 -7.76 5.28
CA TRP A 151 29.61 -8.53 5.90
C TRP A 151 29.05 -9.58 4.93
N TRP A 152 28.72 -10.79 5.44
CA TRP A 152 28.39 -11.95 4.60
C TRP A 152 27.33 -11.67 3.54
N SER A 153 26.31 -10.85 3.87
CA SER A 153 25.18 -10.56 2.97
C SER A 153 25.50 -9.52 1.91
N LEU A 154 26.52 -8.69 2.14
CA LEU A 154 26.97 -7.61 1.24
C LEU A 154 28.08 -8.06 0.30
N ARG A 155 28.70 -9.22 0.55
CA ARG A 155 29.70 -9.80 -0.35
C ARG A 155 29.07 -10.09 -1.72
N PRO A 156 29.81 -9.87 -2.83
CA PRO A 156 29.33 -10.23 -4.16
C PRO A 156 28.87 -11.70 -4.22
N LEU A 157 27.81 -11.94 -4.97
CA LEU A 157 27.20 -13.26 -5.09
C LEU A 157 27.91 -14.07 -6.19
N HIS A 158 28.58 -15.15 -5.79
CA HIS A 158 29.31 -16.04 -6.69
C HIS A 158 28.72 -17.47 -6.66
N PRO A 159 28.75 -18.21 -7.79
CA PRO A 159 28.37 -19.61 -7.81
C PRO A 159 29.26 -20.45 -6.88
N VAL A 160 28.64 -21.17 -5.94
CA VAL A 160 29.32 -22.11 -5.05
C VAL A 160 29.03 -23.54 -5.51
N PRO A 161 30.03 -24.38 -5.85
CA PRO A 161 29.78 -25.76 -6.24
C PRO A 161 29.37 -26.62 -5.02
N PRO A 162 28.51 -27.63 -5.20
CA PRO A 162 28.14 -28.55 -4.12
C PRO A 162 29.36 -29.29 -3.55
N PRO A 163 29.41 -29.54 -2.22
CA PRO A 163 30.44 -30.36 -1.62
C PRO A 163 30.46 -31.77 -2.21
N THR A 164 31.66 -32.36 -2.30
CA THR A 164 31.78 -33.76 -2.71
C THR A 164 31.32 -34.66 -1.57
N LEU A 165 30.39 -35.58 -1.87
CA LEU A 165 29.82 -36.49 -0.88
C LEU A 165 30.58 -37.81 -0.76
N PRO A 166 30.64 -38.39 0.45
CA PRO A 166 31.04 -39.79 0.65
C PRO A 166 30.16 -40.75 -0.17
N GLU A 167 30.71 -41.91 -0.54
CA GLU A 167 30.05 -42.86 -1.45
C GLU A 167 28.72 -43.38 -0.88
N GLU A 168 28.66 -43.61 0.43
CA GLU A 168 27.48 -44.07 1.17
C GLU A 168 26.30 -43.09 1.12
N TRP A 169 26.55 -41.81 0.83
CA TRP A 169 25.53 -40.77 0.80
C TRP A 169 25.14 -40.32 -0.60
N ARG A 170 25.77 -40.87 -1.65
CA ARG A 170 25.46 -40.52 -3.04
C ARG A 170 24.03 -40.85 -3.43
N GLU A 171 23.49 -41.98 -2.92
CA GLU A 171 22.10 -42.37 -3.19
C GLU A 171 21.08 -41.55 -2.39
N TRP A 172 21.48 -41.02 -1.23
CA TRP A 172 20.62 -40.14 -0.43
C TRP A 172 20.48 -38.77 -1.07
N SER A 173 21.54 -38.20 -1.67
CA SER A 173 21.49 -36.88 -2.29
C SER A 173 20.71 -36.89 -3.61
N ARG A 174 19.53 -36.26 -3.64
CA ARG A 174 18.69 -36.13 -4.84
C ARG A 174 18.92 -34.81 -5.56
N GLN A 175 19.36 -33.80 -4.82
CA GLN A 175 19.60 -32.44 -5.31
C GLN A 175 20.96 -31.93 -4.84
N PRO A 176 21.63 -31.05 -5.62
CA PRO A 176 22.87 -30.38 -5.19
C PRO A 176 22.81 -29.77 -3.78
N LEU A 177 21.65 -29.26 -3.37
CA LEU A 177 21.45 -28.65 -2.06
C LEU A 177 21.60 -29.64 -0.90
N ASP A 178 21.28 -30.91 -1.12
CA ASP A 178 21.36 -31.96 -0.08
C ASP A 178 22.81 -32.15 0.39
N ALA A 179 23.78 -31.91 -0.49
CA ALA A 179 25.20 -32.06 -0.16
C ALA A 179 25.67 -31.04 0.90
N PHE A 180 25.19 -29.80 0.84
CA PHE A 180 25.51 -28.77 1.84
C PHE A 180 24.89 -29.08 3.20
N ILE A 181 23.65 -29.59 3.20
CA ILE A 181 22.97 -30.00 4.43
C ILE A 181 23.72 -31.17 5.07
N LEU A 182 24.08 -32.18 4.28
CA LEU A 182 24.79 -33.33 4.80
C LEU A 182 26.15 -32.95 5.39
N GLN A 183 26.93 -32.12 4.71
CA GLN A 183 28.21 -31.62 5.23
C GLN A 183 28.04 -30.91 6.60
N ALA A 184 26.99 -30.09 6.74
CA ALA A 184 26.68 -29.41 7.99
C ALA A 184 26.25 -30.35 9.12
N LEU A 185 25.55 -31.43 8.78
CA LEU A 185 25.15 -32.49 9.71
C LEU A 185 26.36 -33.32 10.16
N GLU A 186 27.18 -33.80 9.23
CA GLU A 186 28.34 -34.66 9.52
C GLU A 186 29.36 -33.94 10.41
N SER A 187 29.62 -32.66 10.14
CA SER A 187 30.51 -31.82 10.99
C SER A 187 30.03 -31.67 12.44
N ARG A 188 28.78 -32.07 12.74
CA ARG A 188 28.16 -32.01 14.08
C ARG A 188 27.82 -33.38 14.65
N GLY A 189 28.24 -34.46 13.99
CA GLY A 189 27.89 -35.83 14.40
C GLY A 189 26.38 -36.13 14.26
N LEU A 190 25.69 -35.41 13.38
CA LEU A 190 24.30 -35.65 13.03
C LEU A 190 24.21 -36.44 11.72
N SER A 191 23.08 -37.11 11.54
CA SER A 191 22.71 -37.79 10.28
C SER A 191 21.32 -37.33 9.86
N PRO A 192 20.97 -37.39 8.57
CA PRO A 192 19.59 -37.19 8.13
C PRO A 192 18.62 -38.21 8.75
N SER A 193 17.34 -37.86 8.82
CA SER A 193 16.27 -38.80 9.16
C SER A 193 15.80 -39.54 7.91
N ALA A 194 15.13 -40.68 8.11
CA ALA A 194 14.53 -41.43 7.01
C ALA A 194 13.50 -40.58 6.25
N GLU A 195 13.31 -40.89 4.96
CA GLU A 195 12.25 -40.30 4.13
C GLU A 195 10.87 -40.52 4.77
N ALA A 196 10.01 -39.50 4.72
CA ALA A 196 8.64 -39.59 5.20
C ALA A 196 7.84 -40.59 4.34
N ASP A 197 6.78 -41.17 4.90
CA ASP A 197 5.92 -42.02 4.10
C ASP A 197 5.18 -41.21 3.01
N ARG A 198 4.71 -41.93 1.98
CA ARG A 198 4.11 -41.34 0.79
C ARG A 198 2.92 -40.45 1.10
N LEU A 199 2.10 -40.79 2.09
CA LEU A 199 0.92 -40.01 2.44
C LEU A 199 1.33 -38.68 3.10
N THR A 200 2.27 -38.73 4.07
CA THR A 200 2.82 -37.52 4.69
C THR A 200 3.46 -36.61 3.64
N LEU A 201 4.24 -37.16 2.70
CA LEU A 201 4.83 -36.36 1.60
C LEU A 201 3.78 -35.69 0.71
N LEU A 202 2.72 -36.42 0.33
CA LEU A 202 1.62 -35.89 -0.47
C LEU A 202 0.89 -34.76 0.27
N ARG A 203 0.54 -34.99 1.53
CA ARG A 203 -0.16 -33.99 2.37
C ARG A 203 0.70 -32.74 2.54
N ARG A 204 2.01 -32.91 2.82
CA ARG A 204 2.96 -31.81 3.00
C ARG A 204 3.08 -30.94 1.75
N VAL A 205 3.31 -31.56 0.59
CA VAL A 205 3.49 -30.80 -0.67
C VAL A 205 2.21 -30.08 -1.11
N HIS A 206 1.03 -30.65 -0.84
CA HIS A 206 -0.27 -30.01 -1.09
C HIS A 206 -0.45 -28.75 -0.23
N PHE A 207 -0.22 -28.84 1.08
CA PHE A 207 -0.31 -27.65 1.94
C PHE A 207 0.76 -26.61 1.62
N ASP A 208 1.98 -27.03 1.26
CA ASP A 208 3.05 -26.09 0.91
C ASP A 208 2.80 -25.36 -0.41
N LEU A 209 2.39 -26.07 -1.46
CA LEU A 209 2.22 -25.46 -2.77
C LEU A 209 0.86 -24.81 -3.00
N VAL A 210 -0.22 -25.37 -2.44
CA VAL A 210 -1.59 -24.87 -2.73
C VAL A 210 -2.40 -24.50 -1.48
N GLY A 211 -1.91 -24.83 -0.27
CA GLY A 211 -2.56 -24.50 1.00
C GLY A 211 -3.87 -25.24 1.25
N LEU A 212 -4.10 -26.35 0.55
CA LEU A 212 -5.31 -27.17 0.63
C LEU A 212 -4.92 -28.62 0.88
N PRO A 213 -5.80 -29.41 1.52
CA PRO A 213 -5.62 -30.87 1.60
C PRO A 213 -5.75 -31.54 0.22
N PRO A 214 -5.01 -32.63 -0.07
CA PRO A 214 -5.31 -33.46 -1.24
C PRO A 214 -6.72 -34.07 -1.12
N THR A 215 -7.41 -34.23 -2.25
CA THR A 215 -8.72 -34.92 -2.27
C THR A 215 -8.52 -36.43 -2.05
N PRO A 216 -9.51 -37.16 -1.50
CA PRO A 216 -9.41 -38.61 -1.33
C PRO A 216 -9.06 -39.36 -2.61
N GLU A 217 -9.63 -38.94 -3.75
CA GLU A 217 -9.35 -39.55 -5.06
C GLU A 217 -7.89 -39.33 -5.46
N ARG A 218 -7.33 -38.17 -5.13
CA ARG A 218 -5.91 -37.88 -5.39
C ARG A 218 -5.00 -38.68 -4.47
N VAL A 219 -5.35 -38.82 -3.20
CA VAL A 219 -4.63 -39.69 -2.24
C VAL A 219 -4.59 -41.12 -2.76
N GLU A 220 -5.74 -41.67 -3.14
CA GLU A 220 -5.84 -43.04 -3.66
C GLU A 220 -5.05 -43.22 -4.96
N ALA A 221 -5.15 -42.27 -5.89
CA ALA A 221 -4.39 -42.29 -7.14
C ALA A 221 -2.88 -42.23 -6.91
N PHE A 222 -2.42 -41.36 -6.01
CA PHE A 222 -1.00 -41.20 -5.70
C PHE A 222 -0.42 -42.42 -4.98
N LEU A 223 -1.16 -43.03 -4.05
CA LEU A 223 -0.71 -44.21 -3.32
C LEU A 223 -0.65 -45.47 -4.22
N ARG A 224 -1.44 -45.51 -5.29
CA ARG A 224 -1.41 -46.57 -6.31
C ARG A 224 -0.38 -46.36 -7.41
N ASP A 225 0.17 -45.16 -7.55
CA ASP A 225 1.16 -44.84 -8.58
C ASP A 225 2.55 -45.37 -8.19
N ASP A 226 2.92 -46.52 -8.73
CA ASP A 226 4.19 -47.22 -8.45
C ASP A 226 5.38 -46.68 -9.24
N ARG A 227 5.18 -45.67 -10.10
CA ARG A 227 6.27 -45.08 -10.87
C ARG A 227 7.30 -44.41 -9.95
N PRO A 228 8.60 -44.49 -10.29
CA PRO A 228 9.66 -43.90 -9.48
C PRO A 228 9.60 -42.36 -9.44
N ASP A 229 8.95 -41.72 -10.40
CA ASP A 229 8.78 -40.26 -10.51
C ASP A 229 7.38 -39.77 -10.06
N ALA A 230 6.61 -40.60 -9.34
CA ALA A 230 5.23 -40.26 -8.95
C ALA A 230 5.16 -38.96 -8.12
N TYR A 231 6.11 -38.74 -7.21
CA TYR A 231 6.17 -37.54 -6.37
C TYR A 231 6.55 -36.30 -7.19
N GLU A 232 7.53 -36.43 -8.10
CA GLU A 232 7.97 -35.38 -9.02
C GLU A 232 6.81 -34.88 -9.87
N ARG A 233 6.01 -35.81 -10.39
CA ARG A 233 4.80 -35.47 -11.17
C ARG A 233 3.73 -34.79 -10.33
N GLU A 234 3.62 -35.11 -9.04
CA GLU A 234 2.73 -34.41 -8.12
C GLU A 234 3.18 -32.96 -7.89
N VAL A 235 4.48 -32.75 -7.70
CA VAL A 235 5.07 -31.39 -7.58
C VAL A 235 4.77 -30.57 -8.83
N GLU A 236 5.00 -31.11 -10.03
CA GLU A 236 4.70 -30.39 -11.28
C GLU A 236 3.21 -30.08 -11.44
N TYR A 237 2.34 -31.03 -11.09
CA TYR A 237 0.89 -30.82 -11.11
C TYR A 237 0.46 -29.65 -10.21
N LEU A 238 1.03 -29.57 -9.00
CA LEU A 238 0.72 -28.52 -8.05
C LEU A 238 1.32 -27.17 -8.43
N LEU A 239 2.55 -27.14 -8.97
CA LEU A 239 3.17 -25.91 -9.48
C LEU A 239 2.41 -25.33 -10.69
N ALA A 240 1.77 -26.18 -11.49
CA ALA A 240 0.90 -25.77 -12.61
C ALA A 240 -0.50 -25.33 -12.17
N SER A 241 -0.92 -25.64 -10.94
CA SER A 241 -2.24 -25.31 -10.42
C SER A 241 -2.42 -23.80 -10.22
N PRO A 242 -3.57 -23.19 -10.56
CA PRO A 242 -3.84 -21.78 -10.24
C PRO A 242 -3.86 -21.50 -8.74
N ARG A 243 -3.98 -22.55 -7.91
CA ARG A 243 -3.93 -22.48 -6.44
C ARG A 243 -2.53 -22.21 -5.90
N TYR A 244 -1.51 -22.43 -6.72
CA TYR A 244 -0.13 -22.04 -6.44
C TYR A 244 -0.04 -20.53 -6.18
N GLY A 245 -0.49 -19.71 -7.14
CA GLY A 245 -0.46 -18.26 -7.01
C GLY A 245 -1.25 -17.76 -5.80
N GLU A 246 -2.41 -18.34 -5.50
CA GLU A 246 -3.19 -17.99 -4.30
C GLU A 246 -2.45 -18.29 -2.99
N ARG A 247 -1.75 -19.43 -2.92
CA ARG A 247 -0.96 -19.82 -1.74
C ARG A 247 0.23 -18.90 -1.53
N TRP A 248 1.00 -18.64 -2.58
CA TRP A 248 2.23 -17.87 -2.49
C TRP A 248 2.00 -16.37 -2.48
N ALA A 249 0.91 -15.88 -3.06
CA ALA A 249 0.51 -14.48 -2.93
C ALA A 249 0.18 -14.13 -1.48
N ARG A 250 -0.45 -15.03 -0.72
CA ARG A 250 -0.72 -14.79 0.71
C ARG A 250 0.58 -14.45 1.47
N HIS A 251 1.62 -15.27 1.29
CA HIS A 251 2.93 -15.03 1.91
C HIS A 251 3.52 -13.67 1.49
N TRP A 252 3.42 -13.32 0.20
CA TRP A 252 3.89 -12.03 -0.29
C TRP A 252 3.13 -10.85 0.33
N LEU A 253 1.81 -10.96 0.44
CA LEU A 253 0.95 -9.91 0.98
C LEU A 253 1.15 -9.69 2.49
N ASP A 254 1.55 -10.72 3.23
CA ASP A 254 2.01 -10.59 4.62
C ASP A 254 3.27 -9.71 4.69
N VAL A 255 4.24 -9.95 3.81
CA VAL A 255 5.52 -9.23 3.76
C VAL A 255 5.30 -7.75 3.47
N VAL A 256 4.44 -7.46 2.50
CA VAL A 256 4.12 -6.09 2.06
C VAL A 256 2.88 -5.52 2.75
N HIS A 257 2.53 -5.99 3.96
CA HIS A 257 1.44 -5.50 4.83
C HIS A 257 0.16 -5.04 4.12
N TYR A 258 -0.32 -5.86 3.17
CA TYR A 258 -1.52 -5.56 2.40
C TYR A 258 -2.76 -5.50 3.30
N ALA A 259 -3.63 -4.52 3.06
CA ALA A 259 -4.98 -4.48 3.62
C ALA A 259 -5.94 -3.76 2.68
N ASP A 260 -7.23 -4.05 2.83
CA ASP A 260 -8.32 -3.41 2.09
C ASP A 260 -8.81 -2.12 2.77
N THR A 261 -8.11 -1.63 3.80
CA THR A 261 -8.41 -0.40 4.53
C THR A 261 -7.16 0.42 4.88
N HIS A 262 -7.33 1.71 5.18
CA HIS A 262 -6.22 2.66 5.40
C HIS A 262 -5.43 2.46 6.69
N GLY A 263 -6.05 1.99 7.77
CA GLY A 263 -5.59 2.08 9.15
C GLY A 263 -5.87 3.45 9.78
N PHE A 264 -5.22 3.72 10.91
CA PHE A 264 -5.33 4.96 11.68
C PHE A 264 -6.78 5.26 12.15
N ASP A 265 -7.00 6.47 12.66
CA ASP A 265 -8.23 6.86 13.40
C ASP A 265 -9.53 6.74 12.57
N LYS A 266 -9.47 6.86 11.24
CA LYS A 266 -10.65 6.80 10.35
C LYS A 266 -10.77 5.52 9.51
N ASP A 267 -9.76 4.65 9.52
CA ASP A 267 -9.66 3.37 8.79
C ASP A 267 -10.59 3.20 7.57
N LYS A 268 -10.55 4.13 6.60
CA LYS A 268 -11.48 4.10 5.47
C LYS A 268 -11.19 2.88 4.57
N PRO A 269 -12.22 2.28 3.96
CA PRO A 269 -12.03 1.21 2.99
C PRO A 269 -11.28 1.70 1.75
N ARG A 270 -10.55 0.79 1.12
CA ARG A 270 -9.86 0.94 -0.17
C ARG A 270 -10.56 0.04 -1.19
N PRO A 271 -11.65 0.49 -1.85
CA PRO A 271 -12.47 -0.34 -2.72
C PRO A 271 -11.69 -0.98 -3.88
N ASN A 272 -10.55 -0.38 -4.24
CA ASN A 272 -9.71 -0.81 -5.35
C ASN A 272 -8.33 -1.33 -4.91
N ALA A 273 -8.15 -1.79 -3.67
CA ALA A 273 -6.90 -2.44 -3.26
C ALA A 273 -6.76 -3.87 -3.83
N TRP A 274 -7.86 -4.62 -3.91
CA TRP A 274 -7.90 -6.02 -4.34
C TRP A 274 -7.32 -6.36 -5.73
N PRO A 275 -7.31 -5.46 -6.74
CA PRO A 275 -6.65 -5.74 -8.02
C PRO A 275 -5.15 -6.00 -7.86
N TYR A 276 -4.48 -5.38 -6.89
CA TYR A 276 -3.07 -5.66 -6.60
C TYR A 276 -2.87 -7.09 -6.08
N ARG A 277 -3.70 -7.55 -5.12
CA ARG A 277 -3.70 -8.95 -4.67
C ARG A 277 -3.85 -9.92 -5.85
N ASP A 278 -4.82 -9.65 -6.73
CA ASP A 278 -5.07 -10.50 -7.90
C ASP A 278 -3.92 -10.46 -8.91
N TRP A 279 -3.25 -9.30 -9.05
CA TRP A 279 -2.04 -9.18 -9.84
C TRP A 279 -0.92 -10.06 -9.27
N VAL A 280 -0.68 -10.06 -7.96
CA VAL A 280 0.33 -10.92 -7.32
C VAL A 280 0.02 -12.39 -7.58
N ILE A 281 -1.24 -12.81 -7.41
CA ILE A 281 -1.69 -14.19 -7.69
C ILE A 281 -1.36 -14.59 -9.13
N ARG A 282 -1.70 -13.72 -10.09
CA ARG A 282 -1.44 -13.96 -11.51
C ARG A 282 0.06 -14.00 -11.82
N ALA A 283 0.83 -13.02 -11.36
CA ALA A 283 2.26 -12.93 -11.63
C ALA A 283 3.03 -14.15 -11.12
N LEU A 284 2.66 -14.69 -9.95
CA LEU A 284 3.22 -15.93 -9.42
C LEU A 284 2.78 -17.16 -10.24
N ASN A 285 1.50 -17.24 -10.64
CA ASN A 285 1.02 -18.34 -11.48
C ASN A 285 1.69 -18.36 -12.87
N GLU A 286 1.95 -17.19 -13.44
CA GLU A 286 2.67 -17.01 -14.70
C GLU A 286 4.19 -17.15 -14.53
N ASP A 287 4.68 -17.29 -13.29
CA ASP A 287 6.09 -17.45 -12.94
C ASP A 287 6.97 -16.32 -13.48
N TRP A 288 6.51 -15.08 -13.27
CA TRP A 288 7.26 -13.88 -13.67
C TRP A 288 8.70 -13.95 -13.12
N PRO A 289 9.73 -13.72 -13.96
CA PRO A 289 11.10 -13.61 -13.51
C PRO A 289 11.21 -12.64 -12.34
N TRP A 290 11.90 -13.03 -11.26
CA TRP A 290 11.95 -12.22 -10.03
C TRP A 290 12.36 -10.76 -10.28
N LYS A 291 13.34 -10.53 -11.17
CA LYS A 291 13.75 -9.19 -11.63
C LYS A 291 12.58 -8.36 -12.18
N GLN A 292 11.71 -8.97 -12.97
CA GLN A 292 10.51 -8.31 -13.51
C GLN A 292 9.46 -8.10 -12.42
N PHE A 293 9.24 -9.10 -11.56
CA PHE A 293 8.30 -9.00 -10.43
C PHE A 293 8.65 -7.85 -9.47
N VAL A 294 9.94 -7.66 -9.15
CA VAL A 294 10.43 -6.54 -8.34
C VAL A 294 10.28 -5.22 -9.10
N SER A 295 10.73 -5.17 -10.35
CA SER A 295 10.71 -3.94 -11.16
C SER A 295 9.30 -3.42 -11.40
N ALA A 296 8.33 -4.31 -11.66
CA ALA A 296 6.93 -3.96 -11.87
C ALA A 296 6.32 -3.30 -10.62
N GLN A 297 6.65 -3.80 -9.43
CA GLN A 297 6.09 -3.25 -8.19
C GLN A 297 6.62 -1.87 -7.82
N VAL A 298 7.86 -1.54 -8.22
CA VAL A 298 8.48 -0.24 -7.93
C VAL A 298 8.18 0.79 -9.03
N ALA A 299 8.20 0.37 -10.30
CA ALA A 299 8.14 1.27 -11.45
C ALA A 299 7.41 0.66 -12.66
N GLY A 300 6.40 -0.19 -12.42
CA GLY A 300 5.76 -0.95 -13.48
C GLY A 300 5.03 -0.10 -14.52
N ASP A 301 4.45 1.02 -14.09
CA ASP A 301 3.80 2.02 -14.93
C ASP A 301 4.74 2.72 -15.92
N VAL A 302 6.06 2.60 -15.74
CA VAL A 302 7.10 3.28 -16.55
C VAL A 302 8.03 2.29 -17.24
N LEU A 303 8.38 1.18 -16.59
CA LEU A 303 9.31 0.19 -17.13
C LEU A 303 8.64 -0.79 -18.11
N PHE A 304 7.33 -0.91 -18.04
CA PHE A 304 6.53 -1.82 -18.88
C PHE A 304 5.38 -1.03 -19.53
N GLU A 305 5.72 0.06 -20.22
CA GLU A 305 4.73 0.90 -20.92
C GLU A 305 3.83 0.05 -21.84
N GLY A 306 2.52 0.28 -21.76
CA GLY A 306 1.51 -0.49 -22.49
C GLY A 306 1.05 -1.78 -21.78
N ASP A 307 1.76 -2.24 -20.75
CA ASP A 307 1.28 -3.32 -19.88
C ASP A 307 0.51 -2.75 -18.69
N ALA A 308 -0.81 -2.73 -18.82
CA ALA A 308 -1.68 -2.26 -17.75
C ALA A 308 -1.59 -3.12 -16.49
N SER A 309 -1.19 -4.38 -16.61
CA SER A 309 -0.94 -5.25 -15.46
C SER A 309 0.26 -4.73 -14.64
N ALA A 310 1.29 -4.19 -15.29
CA ALA A 310 2.43 -3.61 -14.59
C ALA A 310 2.09 -2.30 -13.86
N THR A 311 1.08 -1.55 -14.32
CA THR A 311 0.56 -0.40 -13.55
C THR A 311 -0.06 -0.87 -12.22
N VAL A 312 -0.85 -1.94 -12.25
CA VAL A 312 -1.49 -2.53 -11.05
C VAL A 312 -0.45 -3.00 -10.03
N ALA A 313 0.71 -3.46 -10.48
CA ALA A 313 1.81 -3.91 -9.61
C ALA A 313 2.30 -2.82 -8.64
N THR A 314 2.21 -1.54 -9.02
CA THR A 314 2.60 -0.41 -8.17
C THR A 314 1.71 -0.24 -6.93
N GLY A 315 0.63 -1.02 -6.82
CA GLY A 315 -0.16 -1.19 -5.59
C GLY A 315 0.68 -1.63 -4.38
N MET A 316 1.84 -2.28 -4.59
CA MET A 316 2.79 -2.61 -3.52
C MET A 316 3.23 -1.37 -2.74
N LEU A 317 3.53 -0.26 -3.42
CA LEU A 317 3.95 0.99 -2.80
C LEU A 317 2.79 1.70 -2.07
N ALA A 318 1.54 1.32 -2.35
CA ALA A 318 0.35 1.81 -1.66
C ALA A 318 -0.15 0.86 -0.57
N ALA A 319 0.46 -0.32 -0.43
CA ALA A 319 -0.06 -1.40 0.40
C ALA A 319 -0.08 -1.08 1.89
N GLY A 320 0.86 -0.27 2.40
CA GLY A 320 0.97 0.05 3.83
C GLY A 320 -0.07 1.02 4.38
N PRO A 321 -0.02 1.30 5.70
CA PRO A 321 -0.92 2.22 6.38
C PRO A 321 -0.93 3.60 5.73
N TRP A 322 -2.08 4.29 5.72
CA TRP A 322 -2.23 5.62 5.15
C TRP A 322 -3.08 6.51 6.05
N ASP A 323 -2.52 7.63 6.49
CA ASP A 323 -3.16 8.56 7.43
C ASP A 323 -4.13 9.50 6.68
N PHE A 324 -5.40 9.08 6.55
CA PHE A 324 -6.44 9.87 5.88
C PHE A 324 -6.55 11.29 6.46
N VAL A 325 -6.57 11.43 7.79
CA VAL A 325 -6.72 12.74 8.45
C VAL A 325 -5.53 13.63 8.11
N GLY A 326 -4.31 13.09 8.22
CA GLY A 326 -3.10 13.81 7.89
C GLY A 326 -2.99 14.21 6.41
N HIS A 327 -3.40 13.35 5.49
CA HIS A 327 -3.29 13.62 4.04
C HIS A 327 -4.45 14.45 3.48
N VAL A 328 -5.68 14.30 3.97
CA VAL A 328 -6.88 14.94 3.40
C VAL A 328 -7.32 16.17 4.18
N GLU A 329 -7.28 16.13 5.52
CA GLU A 329 -7.93 17.14 6.36
C GLU A 329 -6.95 18.20 6.89
N LEU A 330 -5.69 17.82 7.15
CA LEU A 330 -4.69 18.77 7.62
C LEU A 330 -4.24 19.74 6.53
N ARG A 331 -4.36 21.04 6.83
CA ARG A 331 -3.93 22.12 5.94
C ARG A 331 -2.45 22.01 5.57
N GLU A 332 -2.16 22.39 4.33
CA GLU A 332 -0.79 22.52 3.84
C GLU A 332 0.06 23.48 4.68
N GLY A 333 1.36 23.19 4.75
CA GLY A 333 2.34 23.99 5.50
C GLY A 333 2.41 23.73 7.01
N THR A 334 1.43 23.04 7.61
CA THR A 334 1.47 22.66 9.03
C THR A 334 2.57 21.65 9.34
N VAL A 335 3.09 21.66 10.57
CA VAL A 335 4.14 20.71 11.01
C VAL A 335 3.64 19.27 10.93
N ASP A 336 2.39 19.02 11.32
CA ASP A 336 1.84 17.67 11.32
C ASP A 336 1.62 17.15 9.89
N LYS A 337 1.19 18.00 8.93
CA LYS A 337 1.17 17.62 7.50
C LYS A 337 2.55 17.21 6.97
N LYS A 338 3.60 17.92 7.39
CA LYS A 338 4.99 17.56 7.02
C LYS A 338 5.42 16.23 7.62
N LYS A 339 5.03 15.95 8.88
CA LYS A 339 5.28 14.64 9.52
C LYS A 339 4.55 13.52 8.80
N THR A 340 3.25 13.69 8.51
CA THR A 340 2.44 12.70 7.79
C THR A 340 3.10 12.32 6.46
N ARG A 341 3.46 13.30 5.63
CA ARG A 341 4.18 13.05 4.36
C ARG A 341 5.54 12.39 4.54
N ASN A 342 6.28 12.75 5.58
CA ASN A 342 7.57 12.12 5.87
C ASN A 342 7.40 10.65 6.27
N LEU A 343 6.39 10.34 7.09
CA LEU A 343 6.07 8.98 7.51
C LEU A 343 5.52 8.12 6.36
N ASP A 344 4.71 8.70 5.48
CA ASP A 344 4.18 8.01 4.30
C ASP A 344 5.31 7.51 3.37
N ARG A 345 6.33 8.35 3.16
CA ARG A 345 7.51 7.96 2.36
C ARG A 345 8.45 7.04 3.12
N ASP A 346 8.56 7.19 4.45
CA ASP A 346 9.30 6.27 5.31
C ASP A 346 8.76 4.83 5.19
N ASP A 347 7.44 4.68 5.13
CA ASP A 347 6.76 3.41 4.88
C ASP A 347 7.13 2.85 3.49
N MET A 348 7.08 3.65 2.41
CA MET A 348 7.50 3.20 1.07
C MET A 348 8.97 2.73 1.03
N VAL A 349 9.87 3.51 1.63
CA VAL A 349 11.30 3.16 1.74
C VAL A 349 11.48 1.85 2.51
N THR A 350 10.82 1.75 3.66
CA THR A 350 10.83 0.57 4.52
C THR A 350 10.34 -0.67 3.77
N SER A 351 9.17 -0.58 3.13
CA SER A 351 8.55 -1.71 2.44
C SER A 351 9.41 -2.20 1.29
N VAL A 352 10.04 -1.31 0.51
CA VAL A 352 10.94 -1.69 -0.59
C VAL A 352 12.20 -2.41 -0.08
N PHE A 353 12.92 -1.82 0.87
CA PHE A 353 14.22 -2.37 1.30
C PHE A 353 14.07 -3.61 2.19
N SER A 354 13.08 -3.64 3.08
CA SER A 354 12.85 -4.83 3.92
C SER A 354 12.29 -6.00 3.10
N SER A 355 11.43 -5.75 2.11
CA SER A 355 10.82 -6.81 1.31
C SER A 355 11.78 -7.39 0.27
N PHE A 356 12.52 -6.54 -0.45
CA PHE A 356 13.35 -6.98 -1.57
C PHE A 356 14.82 -7.22 -1.22
N GLN A 357 15.35 -6.55 -0.19
CA GLN A 357 16.78 -6.60 0.15
C GLN A 357 17.03 -7.20 1.54
N SER A 358 15.98 -7.45 2.33
CA SER A 358 16.10 -7.83 3.74
C SER A 358 17.02 -6.87 4.50
N LEU A 359 16.89 -5.56 4.26
CA LEU A 359 17.67 -4.54 4.97
C LEU A 359 16.77 -3.67 5.84
N THR A 360 17.26 -3.37 7.03
CA THR A 360 16.73 -2.32 7.90
C THR A 360 17.44 -1.01 7.59
N VAL A 361 16.66 0.02 7.27
CA VAL A 361 17.18 1.35 6.85
C VAL A 361 16.64 2.48 7.72
N GLN A 362 15.67 2.19 8.59
CA GLN A 362 14.91 3.20 9.33
C GLN A 362 15.73 3.91 10.41
N CYS A 363 16.75 3.25 11.00
CA CYS A 363 17.64 3.95 11.93
C CYS A 363 18.34 5.14 11.26
N ALA A 364 18.62 5.03 9.95
CA ALA A 364 19.22 6.08 9.13
C ALA A 364 18.37 7.35 9.05
N ARG A 365 17.09 7.31 9.46
CA ARG A 365 16.21 8.48 9.53
C ARG A 365 16.77 9.57 10.45
N CYS A 366 17.29 9.21 11.61
CA CYS A 366 17.72 10.17 12.63
C CYS A 366 19.24 10.37 12.70
N HIS A 367 20.01 9.35 12.34
CA HIS A 367 21.47 9.34 12.36
C HIS A 367 21.95 8.23 11.44
N ASP A 368 23.19 8.24 10.97
CA ASP A 368 23.73 7.11 10.19
C ASP A 368 23.47 5.77 10.89
N HIS A 369 23.11 4.76 10.11
CA HIS A 369 22.74 3.46 10.66
C HIS A 369 23.86 2.90 11.55
N LYS A 370 23.51 2.35 12.70
CA LYS A 370 24.46 2.07 13.79
C LYS A 370 25.55 1.06 13.41
N PHE A 371 25.22 0.10 12.54
CA PHE A 371 26.08 -1.05 12.22
C PHE A 371 26.24 -1.30 10.72
N ASP A 372 25.16 -1.17 9.97
CA ASP A 372 25.16 -1.35 8.52
C ASP A 372 25.59 -0.07 7.77
N PRO A 373 26.18 -0.20 6.55
CA PRO A 373 26.68 0.93 5.77
C PRO A 373 25.56 1.72 5.08
N VAL A 374 24.62 2.23 5.88
CA VAL A 374 23.50 3.06 5.43
C VAL A 374 23.64 4.42 6.08
N THR A 375 24.04 5.42 5.30
CA THR A 375 24.13 6.79 5.82
C THR A 375 22.75 7.43 5.89
N GLN A 376 22.60 8.46 6.72
CA GLN A 376 21.40 9.28 6.74
C GLN A 376 21.17 9.94 5.37
N ALA A 377 22.25 10.31 4.67
CA ALA A 377 22.15 10.85 3.31
C ALA A 377 21.51 9.83 2.35
N ASP A 378 21.94 8.57 2.38
CA ASP A 378 21.35 7.50 1.55
C ASP A 378 19.85 7.37 1.82
N TYR A 379 19.43 7.35 3.09
CA TYR A 379 18.01 7.23 3.46
C TYR A 379 17.15 8.36 2.88
N TYR A 380 17.56 9.62 3.00
CA TYR A 380 16.80 10.74 2.44
C TYR A 380 16.89 10.83 0.92
N ASN A 381 18.00 10.39 0.33
CA ASN A 381 18.15 10.26 -1.13
C ASN A 381 17.14 9.25 -1.68
N ILE A 382 16.96 8.11 -1.01
CA ILE A 382 15.92 7.13 -1.37
C ILE A 382 14.53 7.73 -1.14
N GLN A 383 14.30 8.42 -0.02
CA GLN A 383 13.00 9.06 0.25
C GLN A 383 12.61 10.06 -0.85
N SER A 384 13.58 10.78 -1.43
CA SER A 384 13.36 11.73 -2.52
C SER A 384 12.84 11.11 -3.82
N ILE A 385 12.99 9.79 -3.99
CA ILE A 385 12.49 9.04 -5.15
C ILE A 385 10.97 8.98 -5.15
N PHE A 386 10.36 8.80 -3.98
CA PHE A 386 8.91 8.67 -3.82
C PHE A 386 8.20 10.02 -3.62
N ALA A 387 8.93 11.14 -3.65
CA ALA A 387 8.38 12.45 -3.31
C ALA A 387 7.45 13.07 -4.37
N GLY A 388 7.29 12.43 -5.53
CA GLY A 388 6.41 12.85 -6.61
C GLY A 388 5.15 11.99 -6.80
N VAL A 389 4.93 10.98 -5.94
CA VAL A 389 3.73 10.15 -5.98
C VAL A 389 2.95 10.26 -4.67
N GLU A 390 1.66 9.94 -4.75
CA GLU A 390 0.76 9.80 -3.60
C GLU A 390 -0.03 8.48 -3.73
N ARG A 391 -0.63 7.98 -2.64
CA ARG A 391 -1.47 6.77 -2.68
C ARG A 391 -2.92 7.15 -3.00
N ALA A 392 -3.41 6.77 -4.18
CA ALA A 392 -4.76 7.10 -4.63
C ALA A 392 -5.32 6.06 -5.60
N ASP A 393 -6.61 6.15 -5.89
CA ASP A 393 -7.22 5.37 -6.97
C ASP A 393 -6.68 5.85 -8.33
N ARG A 394 -6.10 4.93 -9.08
CA ARG A 394 -5.53 5.14 -10.40
C ARG A 394 -6.33 4.35 -11.44
N GLU A 395 -6.66 5.03 -12.52
CA GLU A 395 -7.30 4.42 -13.68
C GLU A 395 -6.32 3.57 -14.50
N TYR A 396 -6.80 2.42 -14.99
CA TYR A 396 -6.09 1.57 -15.94
C TYR A 396 -7.07 0.78 -16.81
N ASP A 397 -6.70 0.48 -18.05
CA ASP A 397 -7.45 -0.43 -18.92
C ASP A 397 -6.81 -1.81 -18.89
N ALA A 398 -7.54 -2.86 -18.48
CA ALA A 398 -6.97 -4.21 -18.42
C ALA A 398 -6.55 -4.79 -19.79
N ASP A 399 -7.08 -4.25 -20.88
CA ASP A 399 -6.74 -4.62 -22.26
C ASP A 399 -5.64 -3.66 -22.79
N PRO A 400 -4.44 -4.16 -23.13
CA PRO A 400 -3.34 -3.34 -23.66
C PRO A 400 -3.69 -2.56 -24.93
N GLU A 401 -4.52 -3.11 -25.82
CA GLU A 401 -4.92 -2.42 -27.06
C GLU A 401 -5.83 -1.23 -26.74
N LEU A 402 -6.79 -1.44 -25.83
CA LEU A 402 -7.66 -0.38 -25.33
C LEU A 402 -6.86 0.70 -24.59
N ALA A 403 -5.91 0.32 -23.74
CA ALA A 403 -5.03 1.24 -23.03
C ALA A 403 -4.26 2.14 -24.00
N THR A 404 -3.66 1.53 -25.04
CA THR A 404 -2.90 2.24 -26.08
C THR A 404 -3.80 3.20 -26.87
N LEU A 405 -5.00 2.76 -27.23
CA LEU A 405 -5.97 3.59 -27.93
C LEU A 405 -6.43 4.78 -27.08
N ARG A 406 -6.78 4.56 -25.81
CA ARG A 406 -7.19 5.62 -24.89
C ARG A 406 -6.08 6.63 -24.71
N ALA A 407 -4.87 6.19 -24.38
CA ALA A 407 -3.71 7.08 -24.18
C ALA A 407 -3.43 7.93 -25.42
N LYS A 408 -3.53 7.35 -26.63
CA LYS A 408 -3.38 8.09 -27.90
C LYS A 408 -4.46 9.17 -28.06
N LEU A 409 -5.72 8.83 -27.80
CA LEU A 409 -6.84 9.77 -27.93
C LEU A 409 -6.78 10.87 -26.86
N GLU A 410 -6.39 10.56 -25.63
CA GLU A 410 -6.19 11.54 -24.56
C GLU A 410 -5.05 12.50 -24.88
N ALA A 411 -3.92 12.00 -25.39
CA ALA A 411 -2.81 12.82 -25.84
C ALA A 411 -3.21 13.74 -27.00
N GLU A 412 -3.96 13.21 -27.99
CA GLU A 412 -4.50 14.02 -29.08
C GLU A 412 -5.48 15.08 -28.57
N LEU A 413 -6.39 14.73 -27.66
CA LEU A 413 -7.33 15.67 -27.05
C LEU A 413 -6.61 16.77 -26.27
N GLY A 414 -5.59 16.42 -25.48
CA GLY A 414 -4.76 17.37 -24.74
C GLY A 414 -4.02 18.32 -25.67
N ALA A 415 -3.40 17.81 -26.74
CA ALA A 415 -2.73 18.64 -27.74
C ALA A 415 -3.70 19.59 -28.45
N LEU A 416 -4.91 19.14 -28.79
CA LEU A 416 -5.96 19.96 -29.41
C LEU A 416 -6.49 21.04 -28.47
N LYS A 417 -6.62 20.75 -27.16
CA LYS A 417 -6.97 21.75 -26.13
C LYS A 417 -5.88 22.81 -26.02
N HIS A 418 -4.62 22.40 -25.90
CA HIS A 418 -3.49 23.35 -25.86
C HIS A 418 -3.41 24.21 -27.13
N ALA A 419 -3.60 23.61 -28.32
CA ALA A 419 -3.62 24.36 -29.57
C ALA A 419 -4.75 25.41 -29.60
N ALA A 420 -5.92 25.09 -29.03
CA ALA A 420 -7.03 26.03 -28.90
C ALA A 420 -6.70 27.17 -27.91
N ASP A 421 -6.12 26.85 -26.75
CA ASP A 421 -5.70 27.85 -25.76
C ASP A 421 -4.61 28.78 -26.32
N ASP A 422 -3.62 28.23 -27.04
CA ASP A 422 -2.56 29.00 -27.70
C ASP A 422 -3.11 29.88 -28.84
N ALA A 423 -4.10 29.39 -29.60
CA ALA A 423 -4.78 30.19 -30.61
C ALA A 423 -5.53 31.37 -29.98
N GLU A 424 -6.27 31.12 -28.88
CA GLU A 424 -6.98 32.17 -28.14
C GLU A 424 -6.01 33.19 -27.53
N ALA A 425 -4.89 32.74 -26.94
CA ALA A 425 -3.87 33.62 -26.39
C ALA A 425 -3.21 34.51 -27.47
N ARG A 426 -2.94 33.94 -28.66
CA ARG A 426 -2.42 34.69 -29.82
C ARG A 426 -3.44 35.73 -30.31
N LEU A 427 -4.71 35.36 -30.42
CA LEU A 427 -5.78 36.26 -30.85
C LEU A 427 -5.98 37.40 -29.84
N LEU A 428 -6.03 37.08 -28.54
CA LEU A 428 -6.13 38.07 -27.47
C LEU A 428 -4.94 39.04 -27.51
N LYS A 429 -3.73 38.54 -27.72
CA LYS A 429 -2.54 39.39 -27.88
C LYS A 429 -2.66 40.29 -29.11
N ALA A 430 -3.07 39.76 -30.26
CA ALA A 430 -3.27 40.55 -31.48
C ALA A 430 -4.30 41.68 -31.28
N VAL A 431 -5.37 41.41 -30.53
CA VAL A 431 -6.39 42.39 -30.16
C VAL A 431 -5.84 43.46 -29.22
N LEU A 432 -5.01 43.09 -28.26
CA LEU A 432 -4.37 44.02 -27.32
C LEU A 432 -3.29 44.89 -27.99
N ASP A 433 -2.56 44.32 -28.95
CA ASP A 433 -1.48 44.99 -29.68
C ASP A 433 -2.02 45.90 -30.81
N ASP A 434 -3.28 45.77 -31.20
CA ASP A 434 -3.91 46.56 -32.27
C ASP A 434 -3.98 48.07 -31.93
N GLN A 435 -3.15 48.85 -32.62
CA GLN A 435 -3.01 50.30 -32.39
C GLN A 435 -4.01 51.15 -33.19
N ARG A 436 -4.98 50.56 -33.90
CA ARG A 436 -6.01 51.32 -34.60
C ARG A 436 -6.76 52.22 -33.58
N PRO A 437 -6.94 53.53 -33.85
CA PRO A 437 -7.61 54.44 -32.91
C PRO A 437 -8.99 53.97 -32.45
N SER A 438 -9.74 53.30 -33.34
CA SER A 438 -11.04 52.69 -33.05
C SER A 438 -10.96 51.56 -32.02
N SER A 439 -9.90 50.76 -32.04
CA SER A 439 -9.68 49.60 -31.18
C SER A 439 -9.18 50.03 -29.80
N ALA A 440 -8.25 50.99 -29.76
CA ALA A 440 -7.79 51.60 -28.51
C ALA A 440 -8.92 52.33 -27.78
N ALA A 441 -9.78 53.06 -28.51
CA ALA A 441 -10.97 53.70 -27.95
C ALA A 441 -11.98 52.67 -27.42
N LEU A 442 -12.24 51.60 -28.17
CA LEU A 442 -13.13 50.52 -27.74
C LEU A 442 -12.63 49.85 -26.45
N ARG A 443 -11.32 49.58 -26.34
CA ARG A 443 -10.70 49.00 -25.13
C ARG A 443 -10.87 49.91 -23.92
N LEU A 444 -10.51 51.17 -24.06
CA LEU A 444 -10.61 52.16 -22.98
C LEU A 444 -12.07 52.37 -22.55
N GLU A 445 -12.99 52.45 -23.52
CA GLU A 445 -14.42 52.62 -23.25
C GLU A 445 -14.99 51.39 -22.53
N ARG A 446 -14.62 50.17 -22.98
CA ARG A 446 -15.01 48.91 -22.34
C ARG A 446 -14.49 48.80 -20.91
N GLU A 447 -13.24 49.18 -20.67
CA GLU A 447 -12.62 49.20 -19.33
C GLU A 447 -13.27 50.24 -18.41
N GLN A 448 -13.52 51.46 -18.91
CA GLN A 448 -14.18 52.53 -18.16
C GLN A 448 -15.62 52.17 -17.80
N VAL A 449 -16.39 51.65 -18.75
CA VAL A 449 -17.77 51.21 -18.52
C VAL A 449 -17.78 50.03 -17.54
N GLY A 450 -16.90 49.05 -17.74
CA GLY A 450 -16.74 47.92 -16.82
C GLY A 450 -16.41 48.34 -15.38
N ALA A 451 -15.48 49.29 -15.20
CA ALA A 451 -15.10 49.82 -13.89
C ALA A 451 -16.19 50.71 -13.25
N SER A 452 -17.09 51.28 -14.06
CA SER A 452 -18.20 52.12 -13.58
C SER A 452 -19.41 51.33 -13.08
N ILE A 453 -19.49 50.03 -13.42
CA ILE A 453 -20.55 49.14 -12.94
C ILE A 453 -20.27 48.80 -11.48
N GLN A 454 -21.04 49.40 -10.57
CA GLN A 454 -21.05 48.99 -9.16
C GLN A 454 -21.72 47.62 -9.03
N GLN A 455 -21.30 46.80 -8.05
CA GLN A 455 -22.04 45.58 -7.75
C GLN A 455 -23.50 45.95 -7.45
N PRO A 456 -24.48 45.23 -8.04
CA PRO A 456 -25.88 45.52 -7.77
C PRO A 456 -26.12 45.47 -6.26
N ASP A 457 -26.87 46.45 -5.75
CA ASP A 457 -27.39 46.38 -4.39
C ASP A 457 -28.16 45.05 -4.29
N ARG A 458 -27.78 44.18 -3.34
CA ARG A 458 -28.42 42.87 -3.13
C ARG A 458 -29.93 42.98 -2.99
N THR A 459 -30.45 44.14 -2.57
CA THR A 459 -31.90 44.36 -2.45
C THR A 459 -32.61 44.62 -3.78
N GLY A 460 -31.88 44.88 -4.87
CA GLY A 460 -32.44 45.10 -6.21
C GLY A 460 -32.29 43.91 -7.15
N SER A 461 -31.76 42.77 -6.66
CA SER A 461 -31.61 41.54 -7.43
C SER A 461 -32.65 40.46 -7.10
N MET A 462 -33.57 40.77 -6.19
CA MET A 462 -34.62 39.87 -5.70
C MET A 462 -35.98 40.60 -5.77
N GLY A 463 -37.00 39.93 -6.30
CA GLY A 463 -38.34 40.49 -6.48
C GLY A 463 -39.45 39.51 -6.07
N TYR A 464 -40.18 39.01 -7.05
CA TYR A 464 -41.17 37.94 -6.88
C TYR A 464 -40.52 36.55 -6.90
N HIS A 465 -41.02 35.65 -6.04
CA HIS A 465 -40.63 34.23 -6.04
C HIS A 465 -41.83 33.36 -5.63
N SER A 466 -42.18 32.38 -6.48
CA SER A 466 -43.26 31.42 -6.25
C SER A 466 -42.96 30.46 -5.10
N GLU A 467 -43.95 29.74 -4.58
CA GLU A 467 -43.64 28.56 -3.75
C GLU A 467 -42.87 27.49 -4.56
N LEU A 468 -42.17 26.60 -3.84
CA LEU A 468 -41.39 25.51 -4.44
C LEU A 468 -42.30 24.35 -4.87
N GLU A 469 -42.00 23.76 -6.02
CA GLU A 469 -42.75 22.66 -6.61
C GLU A 469 -41.87 21.41 -6.79
N GLN A 470 -42.47 20.23 -6.73
CA GLN A 470 -41.76 18.95 -6.93
C GLN A 470 -41.73 18.51 -8.41
N ARG A 471 -42.40 19.25 -9.30
CA ARG A 471 -42.54 18.91 -10.71
C ARG A 471 -42.37 20.16 -11.58
N ALA A 472 -41.69 20.01 -12.72
CA ALA A 472 -41.46 21.08 -13.68
C ALA A 472 -42.75 21.62 -14.33
N ALA A 473 -43.70 20.73 -14.64
CA ALA A 473 -44.94 21.06 -15.35
C ALA A 473 -46.05 21.59 -14.42
N SER A 474 -45.69 22.50 -13.51
CA SER A 474 -46.63 23.20 -12.63
C SER A 474 -46.86 24.61 -13.17
N HIS A 475 -48.10 24.93 -13.53
CA HIS A 475 -48.46 26.25 -14.06
C HIS A 475 -48.36 27.32 -12.97
N LYS A 476 -47.57 28.37 -13.21
CA LYS A 476 -47.48 29.56 -12.33
C LYS A 476 -47.72 30.83 -13.14
N TRP A 477 -48.25 31.85 -12.48
CA TRP A 477 -48.37 33.20 -13.06
C TRP A 477 -48.21 34.29 -12.01
N VAL A 478 -47.71 35.44 -12.47
CA VAL A 478 -47.70 36.70 -11.73
C VAL A 478 -48.26 37.80 -12.62
N GLN A 479 -49.04 38.72 -12.06
CA GLN A 479 -49.68 39.80 -12.80
C GLN A 479 -49.66 41.10 -12.01
N VAL A 480 -49.78 42.21 -12.74
CA VAL A 480 -49.88 43.56 -12.19
C VAL A 480 -51.17 44.24 -12.68
N ASP A 481 -51.84 44.96 -11.79
CA ASP A 481 -53.01 45.80 -12.13
C ASP A 481 -52.62 47.28 -12.16
N LEU A 482 -52.60 47.88 -13.35
CA LEU A 482 -52.27 49.29 -13.55
C LEU A 482 -53.33 50.28 -13.02
N GLY A 483 -54.44 49.77 -12.47
CA GLY A 483 -55.57 50.54 -11.91
C GLY A 483 -56.53 51.12 -12.95
N ALA A 484 -56.06 51.37 -14.17
CA ALA A 484 -56.86 51.82 -15.32
C ALA A 484 -56.24 51.30 -16.63
N THR A 485 -57.03 51.23 -17.69
CA THR A 485 -56.53 50.88 -19.02
C THR A 485 -55.53 51.94 -19.51
N ARG A 486 -54.34 51.50 -19.90
CA ARG A 486 -53.24 52.31 -20.43
C ARG A 486 -52.88 51.88 -21.84
N SER A 487 -52.19 52.75 -22.57
CA SER A 487 -51.59 52.44 -23.87
C SER A 487 -50.15 52.00 -23.64
N ILE A 488 -49.88 50.72 -23.78
CA ILE A 488 -48.62 50.06 -23.44
C ILE A 488 -47.78 49.93 -24.71
N ASP A 489 -46.67 50.65 -24.77
CA ASP A 489 -45.70 50.54 -25.88
C ASP A 489 -44.57 49.55 -25.57
N ARG A 490 -44.31 49.25 -24.29
CA ARG A 490 -43.20 48.37 -23.91
C ARG A 490 -43.42 47.69 -22.57
N VAL A 491 -43.03 46.41 -22.48
CA VAL A 491 -42.94 45.65 -21.22
C VAL A 491 -41.53 45.08 -21.09
N VAL A 492 -40.93 45.24 -19.92
CA VAL A 492 -39.56 44.77 -19.60
C VAL A 492 -39.61 43.85 -18.39
N ILE A 493 -39.03 42.66 -18.51
CA ILE A 493 -38.96 41.67 -17.43
C ILE A 493 -37.50 41.48 -17.05
N HIS A 494 -37.18 41.66 -15.78
CA HIS A 494 -35.83 41.51 -15.26
C HIS A 494 -35.67 40.18 -14.51
N PRO A 495 -34.69 39.33 -14.89
CA PRO A 495 -34.37 38.11 -14.15
C PRO A 495 -33.73 38.41 -12.79
N CYS A 496 -33.83 37.47 -11.84
CA CYS A 496 -33.15 37.54 -10.55
C CYS A 496 -31.65 37.26 -10.64
N ASP A 497 -30.88 37.81 -9.70
CA ASP A 497 -29.47 37.52 -9.49
C ASP A 497 -29.22 37.17 -8.02
N GLU A 498 -29.29 35.88 -7.70
CA GLU A 498 -29.14 35.35 -6.34
C GLU A 498 -28.25 34.11 -6.32
N VAL A 499 -27.32 34.05 -5.36
CA VAL A 499 -26.38 32.94 -5.19
C VAL A 499 -26.78 32.16 -3.94
N PHE A 500 -27.61 31.13 -4.13
CA PHE A 500 -28.07 30.25 -3.05
C PHE A 500 -27.81 28.77 -3.37
N GLY A 501 -27.31 28.01 -2.38
CA GLY A 501 -27.24 26.55 -2.44
C GLY A 501 -26.30 25.91 -3.47
N GLY A 502 -25.31 26.66 -4.00
CA GLY A 502 -24.38 26.16 -5.03
C GLY A 502 -24.86 26.36 -6.47
N HIS A 503 -25.96 27.10 -6.68
CA HIS A 503 -26.49 27.44 -8.00
C HIS A 503 -25.83 28.71 -8.60
N PRO A 504 -25.73 28.82 -9.93
CA PRO A 504 -25.07 29.94 -10.61
C PRO A 504 -25.97 31.18 -10.54
N GLY A 505 -25.43 32.31 -10.07
CA GLY A 505 -26.18 33.54 -9.75
C GLY A 505 -27.20 34.02 -10.80
N PRO A 506 -26.78 34.57 -11.94
CA PRO A 506 -27.69 35.26 -12.89
C PRO A 506 -28.79 34.35 -13.47
N GLY A 507 -30.03 34.85 -13.50
CA GLY A 507 -31.18 34.15 -14.09
C GLY A 507 -31.90 33.20 -13.13
N PHE A 508 -31.68 33.33 -11.82
CA PHE A 508 -32.30 32.49 -10.80
C PHE A 508 -33.84 32.48 -10.94
N GLY A 509 -34.43 31.28 -11.04
CA GLY A 509 -35.88 31.10 -11.12
C GLY A 509 -36.54 31.51 -12.45
N LEU A 510 -35.76 31.88 -13.48
CA LEU A 510 -36.30 32.24 -14.80
C LEU A 510 -36.49 30.97 -15.66
N PRO A 511 -37.73 30.63 -16.08
CA PRO A 511 -38.01 29.43 -16.87
C PRO A 511 -37.46 29.55 -18.30
N SER A 512 -37.39 28.41 -19.02
CA SER A 512 -36.96 28.39 -20.43
C SER A 512 -37.98 29.03 -21.39
N THR A 513 -39.23 29.20 -20.96
CA THR A 513 -40.32 29.82 -21.72
C THR A 513 -41.25 30.62 -20.82
N LEU A 514 -41.72 31.78 -21.30
CA LEU A 514 -42.79 32.55 -20.66
C LEU A 514 -43.72 33.19 -21.71
N GLU A 515 -44.95 33.46 -21.29
CA GLU A 515 -45.97 34.13 -22.10
C GLU A 515 -46.44 35.42 -21.40
N LEU A 516 -46.51 36.51 -22.16
CA LEU A 516 -47.02 37.81 -21.74
C LEU A 516 -48.44 37.96 -22.29
N SER A 517 -49.39 38.16 -21.39
CA SER A 517 -50.81 38.36 -21.71
C SER A 517 -51.35 39.66 -21.11
N ILE A 518 -52.24 40.32 -21.84
CA ILE A 518 -52.82 41.62 -21.48
C ILE A 518 -54.34 41.55 -21.49
N ALA A 519 -54.99 42.12 -20.48
CA ALA A 519 -56.45 42.24 -20.40
C ALA A 519 -56.90 43.66 -20.06
N ALA A 520 -58.07 44.06 -20.55
CA ALA A 520 -58.64 45.41 -20.31
C ALA A 520 -59.23 45.58 -18.90
N SER A 521 -59.57 44.49 -18.22
CA SER A 521 -60.10 44.43 -16.85
C SER A 521 -59.74 43.10 -16.17
N PRO A 522 -59.78 43.00 -14.83
CA PRO A 522 -59.49 41.76 -14.08
C PRO A 522 -60.28 40.53 -14.54
N ASP A 523 -61.55 40.71 -14.90
CA ASP A 523 -62.45 39.64 -15.37
C ASP A 523 -62.62 39.63 -16.91
N GLY A 524 -61.77 40.36 -17.64
CA GLY A 524 -61.86 40.52 -19.09
C GLY A 524 -61.27 39.35 -19.89
N GLU A 525 -61.49 39.36 -21.20
CA GLU A 525 -60.80 38.44 -22.11
C GLU A 525 -59.29 38.75 -22.17
N TRP A 526 -58.48 37.70 -22.13
CA TRP A 526 -57.02 37.79 -22.22
C TRP A 526 -56.57 37.78 -23.67
N THR A 527 -55.68 38.70 -24.01
CA THR A 527 -55.00 38.72 -25.30
C THR A 527 -53.53 38.37 -25.08
N ALA A 528 -53.05 37.32 -25.75
CA ALA A 528 -51.63 37.00 -25.79
C ALA A 528 -50.88 38.14 -26.50
N ALA A 529 -49.97 38.79 -25.78
CA ALA A 529 -49.24 39.96 -26.24
C ALA A 529 -47.82 39.61 -26.71
N GLY A 530 -47.23 38.52 -26.20
CA GLY A 530 -45.95 38.03 -26.69
C GLY A 530 -45.47 36.78 -25.98
N ASN A 531 -44.56 36.05 -26.62
CA ASN A 531 -44.01 34.80 -26.10
C ASN A 531 -42.49 34.91 -26.14
N TRP A 532 -41.81 34.45 -25.09
CA TRP A 532 -40.35 34.38 -25.06
C TRP A 532 -39.89 32.94 -24.82
N THR A 533 -38.83 32.55 -25.52
CA THR A 533 -38.19 31.24 -25.41
C THR A 533 -36.69 31.43 -25.41
N GLN A 534 -36.03 30.83 -24.43
CA GLN A 534 -34.59 30.85 -24.28
C GLN A 534 -33.91 30.19 -25.49
N LYS A 535 -32.91 30.86 -26.08
CA LYS A 535 -32.02 30.27 -27.10
C LYS A 535 -30.77 29.74 -26.40
N THR A 536 -30.25 28.59 -26.84
CA THR A 536 -29.15 27.85 -26.18
C THR A 536 -27.93 28.72 -25.87
N ASP A 537 -27.36 28.55 -24.67
CA ASP A 537 -26.10 29.13 -24.14
C ASP A 537 -26.03 30.65 -23.86
N GLU A 538 -27.14 31.39 -23.88
CA GLU A 538 -27.12 32.84 -23.56
C GLU A 538 -26.82 33.19 -22.08
N PHE A 539 -26.82 32.20 -21.17
CA PHE A 539 -26.91 32.45 -19.72
C PHE A 539 -25.72 32.01 -18.86
N ARG A 540 -24.56 31.67 -19.44
CA ARG A 540 -23.35 31.55 -18.59
C ARG A 540 -23.01 32.85 -17.84
N HIS A 541 -23.62 34.00 -18.18
CA HIS A 541 -23.44 35.30 -17.50
C HIS A 541 -24.68 36.25 -17.41
N GLY A 542 -25.96 35.81 -17.58
CA GLY A 542 -27.04 36.73 -18.03
C GLY A 542 -28.15 37.16 -17.04
N ASN A 543 -28.13 38.43 -16.57
CA ASN A 543 -29.29 39.16 -15.99
C ASN A 543 -30.09 39.96 -17.05
N ARG A 544 -30.01 39.56 -18.31
CA ARG A 544 -30.49 40.40 -19.42
C ARG A 544 -32.01 40.59 -19.36
N PRO A 545 -32.54 41.82 -19.43
CA PRO A 545 -33.97 42.05 -19.43
C PRO A 545 -34.62 41.48 -20.70
N ILE A 546 -35.76 40.84 -20.53
CA ILE A 546 -36.61 40.38 -21.63
C ILE A 546 -37.51 41.54 -22.03
N LEU A 547 -37.49 41.90 -23.30
CA LEU A 547 -38.15 43.09 -23.84
C LEU A 547 -39.27 42.69 -24.81
N PHE A 548 -40.47 43.22 -24.55
CA PHE A 548 -41.60 43.20 -25.47
C PHE A 548 -41.91 44.64 -25.90
N GLU A 549 -41.81 44.95 -27.18
CA GLU A 549 -42.15 46.26 -27.75
C GLU A 549 -43.40 46.15 -28.64
N PHE A 550 -44.26 47.15 -28.56
CA PHE A 550 -45.55 47.18 -29.26
C PHE A 550 -45.65 48.42 -30.15
N ASP A 551 -45.64 48.19 -31.46
CA ASP A 551 -45.94 49.21 -32.47
C ASP A 551 -47.01 48.67 -33.45
N PRO A 552 -48.28 49.14 -33.38
CA PRO A 552 -48.78 50.18 -32.49
C PRO A 552 -48.93 49.72 -31.02
N PRO A 553 -48.95 50.64 -30.04
CA PRO A 553 -49.12 50.32 -28.62
C PRO A 553 -50.39 49.51 -28.31
N GLN A 554 -50.30 48.57 -27.36
CA GLN A 554 -51.44 47.74 -26.94
C GLN A 554 -52.24 48.40 -25.82
N SER A 555 -53.56 48.24 -25.82
CA SER A 555 -54.43 48.80 -24.78
C SER A 555 -54.70 47.77 -23.69
N GLY A 556 -54.32 48.05 -22.44
CA GLY A 556 -54.40 47.07 -21.35
C GLY A 556 -54.40 47.66 -19.95
N ARG A 557 -55.01 46.96 -18.98
CA ARG A 557 -54.99 47.29 -17.54
C ARG A 557 -54.25 46.23 -16.74
N ILE A 558 -54.46 44.96 -17.05
CA ILE A 558 -53.83 43.84 -16.36
C ILE A 558 -52.77 43.25 -17.27
N ILE A 559 -51.57 43.06 -16.73
CA ILE A 559 -50.43 42.47 -17.43
C ILE A 559 -50.02 41.24 -16.65
N ARG A 560 -50.01 40.08 -17.31
CA ARG A 560 -49.69 38.80 -16.69
C ARG A 560 -48.54 38.12 -17.41
N ILE A 561 -47.63 37.56 -16.62
CA ILE A 561 -46.59 36.64 -17.05
C ILE A 561 -47.02 35.23 -16.65
N GLU A 562 -47.22 34.36 -17.62
CA GLU A 562 -47.58 32.95 -17.43
C GLU A 562 -46.40 32.05 -17.79
N VAL A 563 -46.21 31.01 -16.97
CA VAL A 563 -45.09 30.08 -17.10
C VAL A 563 -45.61 28.65 -17.10
N PRO A 564 -45.50 27.92 -18.23
CA PRO A 564 -45.99 26.55 -18.35
C PRO A 564 -45.02 25.50 -17.76
N VAL A 565 -43.72 25.82 -17.67
CA VAL A 565 -42.67 24.95 -17.13
C VAL A 565 -41.77 25.77 -16.22
N LEU A 566 -41.65 25.35 -14.97
CA LEU A 566 -40.85 26.02 -13.94
C LEU A 566 -39.36 25.75 -14.10
N TRP A 567 -38.56 26.65 -13.53
CA TRP A 567 -37.10 26.55 -13.53
C TRP A 567 -36.62 25.50 -12.53
N GLU A 568 -35.66 24.66 -12.95
CA GLU A 568 -35.12 23.54 -12.16
C GLU A 568 -33.98 23.98 -11.25
N ARG A 569 -34.06 23.56 -9.98
CA ARG A 569 -33.02 23.69 -8.95
C ARG A 569 -32.37 22.33 -8.67
N THR A 570 -31.59 22.16 -7.60
CA THR A 570 -30.88 20.88 -7.31
C THR A 570 -31.84 19.68 -7.22
N SER A 571 -33.07 19.89 -6.73
CA SER A 571 -34.05 18.80 -6.54
C SER A 571 -35.52 19.25 -6.55
N ASP A 572 -35.80 20.51 -6.87
CA ASP A 572 -37.14 21.12 -6.86
C ASP A 572 -37.23 22.22 -7.95
N TYR A 573 -38.41 22.85 -8.10
CA TYR A 573 -38.69 23.81 -9.17
C TYR A 573 -39.32 25.10 -8.64
N CYS A 574 -39.03 26.26 -9.27
CA CYS A 574 -39.63 27.54 -8.92
C CYS A 574 -39.76 28.51 -10.10
N PHE A 575 -40.46 29.64 -9.87
CA PHE A 575 -40.53 30.78 -10.77
C PHE A 575 -40.22 32.08 -9.99
N ALA A 576 -39.25 32.86 -10.46
CA ALA A 576 -38.87 34.13 -9.83
C ALA A 576 -38.51 35.19 -10.88
N LEU A 577 -38.78 36.46 -10.54
CA LEU A 577 -38.47 37.65 -11.33
C LEU A 577 -38.01 38.78 -10.41
N ALA A 578 -37.01 39.55 -10.83
CA ALA A 578 -36.51 40.69 -10.05
C ALA A 578 -37.44 41.89 -10.18
N GLU A 579 -37.80 42.27 -11.40
CA GLU A 579 -38.60 43.47 -11.68
C GLU A 579 -39.43 43.30 -12.96
N LEU A 580 -40.59 43.93 -13.02
CA LEU A 580 -41.48 44.02 -14.16
C LEU A 580 -41.83 45.49 -14.41
N GLU A 581 -41.33 46.03 -15.51
CA GLU A 581 -41.65 47.39 -15.94
C GLU A 581 -42.67 47.36 -17.07
N VAL A 582 -43.68 48.24 -17.00
CA VAL A 582 -44.67 48.42 -18.06
C VAL A 582 -44.68 49.89 -18.44
N PHE A 583 -44.35 50.20 -19.69
CA PHE A 583 -44.23 51.57 -20.17
C PHE A 583 -45.43 52.00 -21.00
N SER A 584 -45.88 53.24 -20.72
CA SER A 584 -46.85 53.99 -21.51
C SER A 584 -46.26 55.35 -21.83
N PHE A 585 -45.96 55.59 -23.10
CA PHE A 585 -45.25 56.75 -23.64
C PHE A 585 -43.99 57.11 -22.86
N GLY A 586 -43.16 56.11 -22.54
CA GLY A 586 -41.88 56.28 -21.85
C GLY A 586 -41.97 56.43 -20.32
N VAL A 587 -43.15 56.32 -19.73
CA VAL A 587 -43.33 56.31 -18.26
C VAL A 587 -43.61 54.88 -17.79
N ASN A 588 -42.84 54.36 -16.83
CA ASN A 588 -43.13 53.08 -16.17
C ASN A 588 -44.38 53.23 -15.31
N VAL A 589 -45.51 52.71 -15.80
CA VAL A 589 -46.82 52.74 -15.15
C VAL A 589 -47.08 51.56 -14.22
N ALA A 590 -46.18 50.57 -14.15
CA ALA A 590 -46.26 49.46 -13.20
C ALA A 590 -45.66 49.79 -11.82
N LEU A 591 -44.86 50.87 -11.70
CA LEU A 591 -44.17 51.21 -10.47
C LEU A 591 -45.14 51.35 -9.28
N GLY A 592 -44.96 50.50 -8.27
CA GLY A 592 -45.73 50.49 -7.02
C GLY A 592 -47.20 50.07 -7.14
N VAL A 593 -47.60 49.44 -8.25
CA VAL A 593 -48.98 48.97 -8.45
C VAL A 593 -49.24 47.65 -7.72
N GLU A 594 -50.51 47.23 -7.67
CA GLU A 594 -50.89 45.97 -7.03
C GLU A 594 -50.42 44.77 -7.85
N VAL A 595 -49.72 43.84 -7.18
CA VAL A 595 -49.19 42.60 -7.76
C VAL A 595 -49.95 41.40 -7.20
N ALA A 596 -50.53 40.60 -8.09
CA ALA A 596 -51.19 39.34 -7.75
C ALA A 596 -50.43 38.16 -8.37
N ALA A 597 -50.40 37.03 -7.66
CA ALA A 597 -49.78 35.80 -8.13
C ALA A 597 -50.50 34.60 -7.49
N LEU A 598 -50.38 33.41 -8.09
CA LEU A 598 -50.93 32.18 -7.52
C LEU A 598 -50.42 31.91 -6.09
N ASP A 599 -49.13 32.13 -5.87
CA ASP A 599 -48.47 32.02 -4.58
C ASP A 599 -47.22 32.93 -4.54
N SER A 600 -46.61 33.06 -3.37
CA SER A 600 -45.38 33.80 -3.13
C SER A 600 -44.81 33.40 -1.77
N ILE A 601 -43.49 33.23 -1.66
CA ILE A 601 -42.85 32.79 -0.40
C ILE A 601 -42.74 33.89 0.67
N GLU A 602 -42.97 35.16 0.32
CA GLU A 602 -42.99 36.32 1.24
C GLU A 602 -41.90 36.26 2.34
N ALA A 603 -40.62 36.25 1.93
CA ALA A 603 -39.49 35.92 2.80
C ALA A 603 -38.72 37.17 3.25
N GLY A 604 -39.30 37.93 4.17
CA GLY A 604 -38.67 39.12 4.77
C GLY A 604 -38.35 40.19 3.73
N GLU A 605 -37.19 40.86 3.85
CA GLU A 605 -36.73 41.88 2.90
C GLU A 605 -36.19 41.30 1.57
N ARG A 606 -36.32 39.97 1.34
CA ARG A 606 -35.74 39.31 0.17
C ARG A 606 -36.73 39.06 -0.95
N TRP A 607 -37.91 38.53 -0.63
CA TRP A 607 -38.88 38.10 -1.64
C TRP A 607 -40.27 38.59 -1.26
N GLY A 608 -40.97 39.21 -2.19
CA GLY A 608 -42.34 39.66 -1.97
C GLY A 608 -42.99 40.15 -3.26
N ARG A 609 -44.32 39.99 -3.36
CA ARG A 609 -45.06 40.40 -4.56
C ARG A 609 -44.85 41.89 -4.89
N SER A 610 -44.80 42.75 -3.88
CA SER A 610 -44.58 44.19 -4.05
C SER A 610 -43.20 44.55 -4.59
N TYR A 611 -42.21 43.66 -4.48
CA TYR A 611 -40.85 43.91 -4.96
C TYR A 611 -40.69 43.68 -6.45
N LEU A 612 -41.68 43.06 -7.12
CA LEU A 612 -41.66 42.92 -8.58
C LEU A 612 -41.81 44.25 -9.32
N VAL A 613 -42.28 45.30 -8.65
CA VAL A 613 -42.57 46.60 -9.26
C VAL A 613 -42.05 47.75 -8.40
N ASP A 614 -40.97 47.53 -7.66
CA ASP A 614 -40.43 48.52 -6.72
C ASP A 614 -39.41 49.47 -7.36
N GLY A 615 -39.14 49.28 -8.66
CA GLY A 615 -38.22 50.08 -9.45
C GLY A 615 -36.75 49.69 -9.25
N LYS A 616 -36.46 48.55 -8.62
CA LYS A 616 -35.10 48.05 -8.45
C LYS A 616 -34.84 46.88 -9.38
N SER A 617 -33.76 46.96 -10.15
CA SER A 617 -33.37 45.92 -11.09
C SER A 617 -31.88 45.62 -10.97
N PRO A 618 -31.45 44.37 -11.19
CA PRO A 618 -30.04 44.03 -11.23
C PRO A 618 -29.37 44.49 -12.54
N TRP A 619 -30.12 45.06 -13.49
CA TRP A 619 -29.60 45.49 -14.80
C TRP A 619 -29.53 47.01 -14.94
N SER A 620 -28.34 47.56 -15.16
CA SER A 620 -28.13 49.01 -15.32
C SER A 620 -27.96 49.44 -16.79
N PRO A 621 -28.20 50.73 -17.13
CA PRO A 621 -27.89 51.28 -18.44
C PRO A 621 -26.42 51.06 -18.88
N GLU A 622 -25.48 51.11 -17.93
CA GLU A 622 -24.06 50.85 -18.14
C GLU A 622 -23.79 49.38 -18.53
N MET A 623 -24.55 48.42 -17.99
CA MET A 623 -24.45 47.01 -18.40
C MET A 623 -24.89 46.80 -19.86
N SER A 624 -25.96 47.47 -20.28
CA SER A 624 -26.39 47.45 -21.69
C SER A 624 -25.34 48.05 -22.61
N ARG A 625 -24.67 49.11 -22.16
CA ARG A 625 -23.55 49.73 -22.88
C ARG A 625 -22.35 48.78 -22.95
N LEU A 626 -22.01 48.10 -21.85
CA LEU A 626 -20.92 47.11 -21.83
C LEU A 626 -21.19 45.96 -22.80
N GLU A 627 -22.42 45.46 -22.88
CA GLU A 627 -22.78 44.41 -23.84
C GLU A 627 -22.58 44.86 -25.30
N GLY A 628 -22.97 46.10 -25.61
CA GLY A 628 -22.72 46.69 -26.92
C GLY A 628 -21.22 46.80 -27.23
N LEU A 629 -20.39 47.08 -26.22
CA LEU A 629 -18.93 47.12 -26.34
C LEU A 629 -18.33 45.72 -26.46
N ASP A 630 -18.86 44.72 -25.76
CA ASP A 630 -18.45 43.31 -25.87
C ASP A 630 -18.76 42.72 -27.24
N ARG A 631 -19.91 43.08 -27.84
CA ARG A 631 -20.24 42.68 -29.22
C ARG A 631 -19.25 43.28 -30.21
N ARG A 632 -18.96 44.58 -30.09
CA ARG A 632 -17.94 45.25 -30.91
C ARG A 632 -16.54 44.67 -30.67
N TRP A 633 -16.26 44.22 -29.46
CA TRP A 633 -15.02 43.54 -29.09
C TRP A 633 -14.91 42.15 -29.74
N ALA A 634 -16.03 41.42 -29.84
CA ALA A 634 -16.11 40.16 -30.59
C ALA A 634 -15.97 40.36 -32.10
N GLU A 635 -16.56 41.43 -32.65
CA GLU A 635 -16.37 41.83 -34.06
C GLU A 635 -14.90 42.16 -34.35
N LEU A 636 -14.25 42.95 -33.48
CA LEU A 636 -12.82 43.26 -33.59
C LEU A 636 -11.94 41.99 -33.56
N ARG A 637 -12.28 41.02 -32.69
CA ARG A 637 -11.63 39.70 -32.66
C ARG A 637 -11.77 38.98 -33.99
N ASN A 638 -12.97 38.92 -34.55
CA ASN A 638 -13.23 38.27 -35.83
C ASN A 638 -12.53 38.97 -37.01
N ASP A 639 -12.37 40.29 -36.96
CA ASP A 639 -11.68 41.08 -37.99
C ASP A 639 -10.15 40.89 -37.96
N LEU A 640 -9.59 40.59 -36.79
CA LEU A 640 -8.15 40.38 -36.58
C LEU A 640 -7.71 38.94 -36.79
N GLU A 641 -8.63 37.98 -36.66
CA GLU A 641 -8.39 36.57 -36.97
C GLU A 641 -8.27 36.39 -38.50
N SER A 642 -7.13 35.90 -38.98
CA SER A 642 -6.97 35.61 -40.42
C SER A 642 -7.84 34.42 -40.85
N LEU A 643 -8.19 34.35 -42.13
CA LEU A 643 -8.96 33.22 -42.67
C LEU A 643 -8.26 31.87 -42.39
N ALA A 644 -6.93 31.84 -42.45
CA ALA A 644 -6.14 30.64 -42.17
C ALA A 644 -6.24 30.21 -40.70
N GLU A 645 -6.08 31.14 -39.75
CA GLU A 645 -6.22 30.88 -38.31
C GLU A 645 -7.64 30.42 -37.95
N ARG A 646 -8.65 31.04 -38.57
CA ARG A 646 -10.05 30.66 -38.39
C ARG A 646 -10.34 29.25 -38.91
N THR A 647 -9.81 28.89 -40.07
CA THR A 647 -9.95 27.53 -40.62
C THR A 647 -9.25 26.51 -39.71
N GLU A 648 -8.02 26.79 -39.29
CA GLU A 648 -7.26 25.92 -38.36
C GLU A 648 -8.02 25.71 -37.04
N ARG A 649 -8.59 26.77 -36.46
CA ARG A 649 -9.39 26.68 -35.23
C ARG A 649 -10.62 25.80 -35.40
N ILE A 650 -11.41 25.99 -36.47
CA ILE A 650 -12.61 25.18 -36.75
C ILE A 650 -12.24 23.70 -36.97
N GLU A 651 -11.14 23.44 -37.69
CA GLU A 651 -10.65 22.07 -37.90
C GLU A 651 -10.20 21.42 -36.58
N ASN A 652 -9.47 22.15 -35.73
CA ASN A 652 -9.04 21.67 -34.42
C ASN A 652 -10.23 21.45 -33.47
N GLU A 653 -11.23 22.33 -33.46
CA GLU A 653 -12.48 22.15 -32.72
C GLU A 653 -13.24 20.89 -33.18
N SER A 654 -13.42 20.71 -34.49
CA SER A 654 -14.08 19.52 -35.05
C SER A 654 -13.32 18.23 -34.72
N ARG A 655 -11.99 18.25 -34.82
CA ARG A 655 -11.13 17.12 -34.42
C ARG A 655 -11.23 16.85 -32.93
N ARG A 656 -11.22 17.89 -32.09
CA ARG A 656 -11.35 17.79 -30.63
C ARG A 656 -12.66 17.12 -30.26
N ASP A 657 -13.76 17.56 -30.86
CA ASP A 657 -15.09 17.01 -30.59
C ASP A 657 -15.19 15.55 -31.07
N THR A 658 -14.59 15.22 -32.22
CA THR A 658 -14.49 13.84 -32.72
C THR A 658 -13.68 12.94 -31.78
N VAL A 659 -12.52 13.41 -31.31
CA VAL A 659 -11.65 12.67 -30.39
C VAL A 659 -12.33 12.50 -29.03
N ALA A 660 -13.00 13.54 -28.53
CA ALA A 660 -13.79 13.47 -27.30
C ALA A 660 -14.92 12.45 -27.40
N ALA A 661 -15.68 12.45 -28.50
CA ALA A 661 -16.74 11.46 -28.74
C ALA A 661 -16.18 10.03 -28.81
N LYS A 662 -15.01 9.82 -29.43
CA LYS A 662 -14.33 8.52 -29.44
C LYS A 662 -13.93 8.09 -28.02
N LEU A 663 -13.37 8.98 -27.21
CA LEU A 663 -13.03 8.69 -25.81
C LEU A 663 -14.25 8.28 -24.98
N THR A 664 -15.36 9.02 -25.11
CA THR A 664 -16.62 8.69 -24.42
C THR A 664 -17.22 7.36 -24.87
N SER A 665 -16.92 6.91 -26.10
CA SER A 665 -17.39 5.62 -26.62
C SER A 665 -16.56 4.41 -26.14
N LEU A 666 -15.37 4.64 -25.57
CA LEU A 666 -14.56 3.55 -25.02
C LEU A 666 -15.19 3.01 -23.71
N PRO A 667 -15.04 1.71 -23.39
CA PRO A 667 -15.41 1.17 -22.08
C PRO A 667 -14.77 2.00 -20.95
N PRO A 668 -15.41 2.18 -19.77
CA PRO A 668 -14.79 2.92 -18.68
C PRO A 668 -13.53 2.22 -18.16
N PRO A 669 -12.49 2.98 -17.76
CA PRO A 669 -11.30 2.38 -17.17
C PRO A 669 -11.62 1.71 -15.83
N LYS A 670 -10.81 0.73 -15.46
CA LYS A 670 -10.82 0.11 -14.12
C LYS A 670 -9.96 0.94 -13.17
N HIS A 671 -10.12 0.69 -11.87
CA HIS A 671 -9.37 1.38 -10.83
C HIS A 671 -8.50 0.41 -10.03
N VAL A 672 -7.34 0.88 -9.61
CA VAL A 672 -6.47 0.23 -8.62
C VAL A 672 -5.99 1.30 -7.62
N TYR A 673 -6.00 0.98 -6.34
CA TYR A 673 -5.40 1.80 -5.31
C TYR A 673 -3.88 1.59 -5.34
N ALA A 674 -3.16 2.56 -5.90
CA ALA A 674 -1.74 2.48 -6.20
C ALA A 674 -1.06 3.83 -6.02
N VAL A 675 0.26 3.88 -6.22
CA VAL A 675 0.95 5.17 -6.28
C VAL A 675 0.66 5.87 -7.61
N THR A 676 0.37 7.16 -7.55
CA THR A 676 0.12 7.98 -8.72
C THR A 676 0.44 9.45 -8.45
N SER A 677 0.93 10.15 -9.47
CA SER A 677 1.07 11.61 -9.48
C SER A 677 -0.19 12.32 -9.99
N ARG A 678 -1.17 11.56 -10.48
CA ARG A 678 -2.41 12.06 -11.10
C ARG A 678 -3.62 11.45 -10.39
N PHE A 679 -4.42 12.30 -9.75
CA PHE A 679 -5.66 11.96 -9.07
C PHE A 679 -6.51 13.22 -8.85
N SER A 680 -7.81 13.05 -8.62
CA SER A 680 -8.73 14.14 -8.31
C SER A 680 -8.45 14.72 -6.92
N PRO A 681 -8.33 16.05 -6.76
CA PRO A 681 -8.16 16.66 -5.45
C PRO A 681 -9.28 16.32 -4.45
N GLU A 682 -8.91 16.04 -3.20
CA GLU A 682 -9.85 15.84 -2.09
C GLU A 682 -9.38 16.64 -0.86
N GLY A 683 -10.13 17.65 -0.46
CA GLY A 683 -9.72 18.52 0.65
C GLY A 683 -8.35 19.16 0.41
N SER A 684 -7.40 18.90 1.31
CA SER A 684 -5.99 19.34 1.18
C SER A 684 -5.09 18.34 0.44
N PHE A 685 -5.62 17.19 0.06
CA PHE A 685 -4.91 16.17 -0.72
C PHE A 685 -4.98 16.55 -2.20
N VAL A 686 -3.90 17.16 -2.69
CA VAL A 686 -3.79 17.67 -4.06
C VAL A 686 -2.62 17.01 -4.78
N PRO A 687 -2.75 16.70 -6.09
CA PRO A 687 -1.66 16.14 -6.87
C PRO A 687 -0.47 17.13 -6.92
N PRO A 688 0.78 16.64 -7.02
CA PRO A 688 1.93 17.50 -7.26
C PRO A 688 1.76 18.27 -8.59
N PRO A 689 2.04 19.59 -8.63
CA PRO A 689 1.97 20.36 -9.88
C PRO A 689 2.85 19.73 -10.95
N ASP A 690 2.27 19.46 -12.13
CA ASP A 690 2.92 18.82 -13.28
C ASP A 690 3.66 17.50 -12.97
N GLY A 691 3.30 16.82 -11.88
CA GLY A 691 3.99 15.61 -11.42
C GLY A 691 5.42 15.84 -10.92
N VAL A 692 5.81 17.10 -10.65
CA VAL A 692 7.14 17.46 -10.17
C VAL A 692 7.30 16.97 -8.72
N PRO A 693 8.32 16.16 -8.40
CA PRO A 693 8.60 15.73 -7.04
C PRO A 693 8.81 16.89 -6.09
N ARG A 694 8.23 16.79 -4.89
CA ARG A 694 8.47 17.78 -3.83
C ARG A 694 9.89 17.62 -3.29
N SER A 695 10.55 18.75 -2.99
CA SER A 695 11.88 18.74 -2.37
C SER A 695 11.89 17.98 -1.05
N VAL A 696 12.83 17.05 -0.91
CA VAL A 696 13.13 16.32 0.33
C VAL A 696 14.45 16.84 0.84
N HIS A 697 14.54 17.09 2.15
CA HIS A 697 15.76 17.55 2.79
C HIS A 697 16.19 16.53 3.82
N ARG A 698 17.51 16.38 4.01
CA ARG A 698 18.04 15.67 5.17
C ARG A 698 17.56 16.39 6.43
N LEU A 699 17.13 15.65 7.45
CA LEU A 699 16.61 16.24 8.69
C LEU A 699 17.59 16.04 9.83
N GLU A 700 17.83 17.09 10.61
CA GLU A 700 18.56 16.97 11.87
C GLU A 700 17.79 16.04 12.82
N ARG A 701 18.38 14.89 13.18
CA ARG A 701 17.76 13.90 14.06
C ARG A 701 16.34 13.50 13.66
N GLY A 702 16.03 13.51 12.37
CA GLY A 702 14.71 13.16 11.84
C GLY A 702 13.64 14.24 12.01
N SER A 703 13.99 15.44 12.50
CA SER A 703 13.04 16.51 12.79
C SER A 703 12.62 17.29 11.54
N VAL A 704 11.33 17.22 11.18
CA VAL A 704 10.78 17.94 10.00
C VAL A 704 10.81 19.48 10.14
N THR A 705 11.11 20.00 11.33
CA THR A 705 11.28 21.44 11.58
C THR A 705 12.73 21.91 11.43
N GLU A 706 13.68 20.99 11.27
CA GLU A 706 15.12 21.27 11.16
C GLU A 706 15.70 20.68 9.86
N PRO A 707 15.24 21.15 8.68
CA PRO A 707 15.80 20.71 7.41
C PRO A 707 17.25 21.18 7.25
N ARG A 708 18.07 20.33 6.63
CA ARG A 708 19.46 20.60 6.23
C ARG A 708 19.51 20.78 4.72
N GLU A 709 20.48 20.19 4.05
CA GLU A 709 20.59 20.23 2.60
C GLU A 709 19.49 19.40 1.91
N GLU A 710 19.15 19.80 0.68
CA GLU A 710 18.24 19.07 -0.18
C GLU A 710 18.87 17.74 -0.63
N SER A 711 18.07 16.69 -0.61
CA SER A 711 18.45 15.33 -0.99
C SER A 711 18.26 15.11 -2.48
N VAL A 712 19.13 14.29 -3.06
CA VAL A 712 19.10 13.95 -4.48
C VAL A 712 18.69 12.49 -4.66
N PRO A 713 18.01 12.10 -5.74
CA PRO A 713 17.64 10.71 -5.97
C PRO A 713 18.86 9.78 -5.97
N GLY A 714 18.79 8.72 -5.16
CA GLY A 714 19.90 7.79 -4.99
C GLY A 714 19.56 6.56 -4.15
N ALA A 715 20.53 5.67 -4.01
CA ALA A 715 20.45 4.42 -3.25
C ALA A 715 21.71 4.20 -2.39
N ILE A 716 21.71 3.12 -1.60
CA ILE A 716 22.77 2.77 -0.66
C ILE A 716 24.05 2.34 -1.41
N GLN A 717 25.24 2.66 -0.89
CA GLN A 717 26.51 2.24 -1.51
C GLN A 717 26.87 0.77 -1.22
N ILE A 718 26.13 -0.18 -1.78
CA ILE A 718 26.46 -1.63 -1.72
C ILE A 718 27.04 -2.17 -3.04
N LEU A 719 26.84 -1.47 -4.15
CA LEU A 719 27.40 -1.84 -5.45
C LEU A 719 28.69 -1.07 -5.67
N ASP A 720 29.82 -1.76 -5.85
CA ASP A 720 31.13 -1.10 -5.96
C ASP A 720 31.29 -0.24 -7.21
N HIS A 721 30.55 -0.55 -8.28
CA HIS A 721 30.62 0.15 -9.57
C HIS A 721 29.42 1.07 -9.85
N ALA A 722 28.42 1.13 -8.96
CA ALA A 722 27.27 2.02 -9.13
C ALA A 722 27.39 3.22 -8.18
N PRO A 723 27.19 4.46 -8.67
CA PRO A 723 27.15 5.63 -7.80
C PRO A 723 25.92 5.58 -6.88
N THR A 724 26.06 6.01 -5.63
CA THR A 724 24.90 6.22 -4.71
C THR A 724 23.91 7.22 -5.25
N SER A 725 24.37 8.27 -5.93
CA SER A 725 23.49 9.21 -6.61
C SER A 725 23.22 8.73 -8.04
N PHE A 726 21.95 8.75 -8.44
CA PHE A 726 21.57 8.35 -9.79
C PHE A 726 21.93 9.48 -10.77
N ALA A 727 23.11 9.39 -11.37
CA ALA A 727 23.58 10.30 -12.42
C ALA A 727 22.87 9.97 -13.76
N LEU A 728 21.60 10.31 -13.89
CA LEU A 728 20.83 10.08 -15.12
C LEU A 728 20.03 11.34 -15.50
N GLY A 729 20.64 12.24 -16.28
CA GLY A 729 19.93 13.28 -17.03
C GLY A 729 18.99 14.18 -16.19
N ASP A 730 17.83 14.49 -16.76
CA ASP A 730 16.79 15.30 -16.13
C ASP A 730 15.89 14.41 -15.23
N MET A 731 16.27 14.23 -13.96
CA MET A 731 15.45 13.58 -12.92
C MET A 731 14.30 14.48 -12.43
N SER A 732 13.77 15.35 -13.29
CA SER A 732 12.62 16.22 -13.03
C SER A 732 11.33 15.43 -12.87
N ARG A 733 11.19 14.28 -13.56
CA ARG A 733 10.02 13.41 -13.46
C ARG A 733 10.19 12.39 -12.33
N GLU A 734 9.13 12.18 -11.57
CA GLU A 734 9.10 11.18 -10.49
C GLU A 734 9.33 9.75 -11.01
N SER A 735 8.75 9.45 -12.18
CA SER A 735 8.79 8.14 -12.83
C SER A 735 10.21 7.67 -13.12
N ASP A 736 11.08 8.58 -13.59
CA ASP A 736 12.47 8.29 -13.90
C ASP A 736 13.27 7.91 -12.63
N ARG A 737 12.92 8.52 -11.48
CA ARG A 737 13.53 8.21 -10.18
C ARG A 737 13.19 6.79 -9.72
N ARG A 738 11.90 6.41 -9.80
CA ARG A 738 11.45 5.04 -9.44
C ARG A 738 12.03 4.00 -10.39
N ALA A 739 12.07 4.29 -11.69
CA ALA A 739 12.69 3.42 -12.69
C ALA A 739 14.18 3.19 -12.43
N ALA A 740 14.92 4.22 -12.00
CA ALA A 740 16.32 4.09 -11.60
C ALA A 740 16.48 3.20 -10.36
N LEU A 741 15.62 3.36 -9.34
CA LEU A 741 15.61 2.50 -8.16
C LEU A 741 15.32 1.04 -8.51
N ALA A 742 14.32 0.78 -9.34
CA ALA A 742 13.97 -0.57 -9.78
C ALA A 742 15.14 -1.27 -10.49
N ARG A 743 15.86 -0.55 -11.36
CA ARG A 743 17.09 -1.06 -12.01
C ARG A 743 18.22 -1.33 -11.01
N TRP A 744 18.38 -0.46 -10.01
CA TRP A 744 19.39 -0.65 -8.95
C TRP A 744 19.07 -1.86 -8.05
N LEU A 745 17.81 -2.00 -7.63
CA LEU A 745 17.34 -3.13 -6.82
C LEU A 745 17.56 -4.46 -7.56
N THR A 746 17.40 -4.48 -8.88
CA THR A 746 17.44 -5.72 -9.67
C THR A 746 18.73 -5.90 -10.45
N HIS A 747 19.77 -5.14 -10.11
CA HIS A 747 21.09 -5.31 -10.70
C HIS A 747 21.66 -6.69 -10.34
N ASP A 748 22.31 -7.36 -11.28
CA ASP A 748 22.75 -8.75 -11.11
C ASP A 748 23.87 -8.87 -10.06
N ASP A 749 24.64 -7.78 -9.88
CA ASP A 749 25.65 -7.65 -8.83
C ASP A 749 25.08 -7.24 -7.47
N ASN A 750 23.77 -6.97 -7.35
CA ASN A 750 23.15 -6.75 -6.04
C ASN A 750 22.90 -8.10 -5.37
N PRO A 751 23.66 -8.47 -4.32
CA PRO A 751 23.55 -9.81 -3.75
C PRO A 751 22.28 -10.00 -2.89
N LEU A 752 21.75 -8.92 -2.34
CA LEU A 752 20.67 -8.97 -1.35
C LEU A 752 19.34 -9.33 -1.98
N THR A 753 19.08 -8.87 -3.21
CA THR A 753 17.87 -9.18 -3.99
C THR A 753 17.64 -10.67 -4.13
N TRP A 754 18.72 -11.41 -4.38
CA TRP A 754 18.69 -12.84 -4.65
C TRP A 754 18.70 -13.65 -3.35
N ARG A 755 19.57 -13.29 -2.40
CA ARG A 755 19.62 -13.94 -1.07
C ARG A 755 18.29 -13.78 -0.31
N SER A 756 17.68 -12.60 -0.38
CA SER A 756 16.44 -12.28 0.33
C SER A 756 15.30 -13.22 -0.06
N ILE A 757 15.00 -13.30 -1.36
CA ILE A 757 13.89 -14.15 -1.83
C ILE A 757 14.17 -15.63 -1.64
N VAL A 758 15.40 -16.11 -1.90
CA VAL A 758 15.77 -17.51 -1.67
C VAL A 758 15.59 -17.90 -0.21
N ASN A 759 16.07 -17.07 0.72
CA ASN A 759 15.89 -17.32 2.14
C ASN A 759 14.41 -17.32 2.56
N ARG A 760 13.60 -16.46 1.95
CA ARG A 760 12.16 -16.37 2.25
C ARG A 760 11.40 -17.59 1.72
N ILE A 761 11.68 -18.04 0.49
CA ILE A 761 11.11 -19.28 -0.04
C ILE A 761 11.53 -20.49 0.80
N TRP A 762 12.79 -20.54 1.23
CA TRP A 762 13.28 -21.57 2.15
C TRP A 762 12.53 -21.53 3.49
N HIS A 763 12.35 -20.33 4.07
CA HIS A 763 11.62 -20.13 5.31
C HIS A 763 10.22 -20.73 5.27
N TYR A 764 9.45 -20.50 4.21
CA TYR A 764 8.08 -21.01 4.13
C TYR A 764 7.96 -22.53 3.97
N HIS A 765 8.98 -23.19 3.42
CA HIS A 765 9.03 -24.66 3.32
C HIS A 765 9.48 -25.32 4.62
N PHE A 766 10.46 -24.73 5.31
CA PHE A 766 11.07 -25.32 6.50
C PHE A 766 10.57 -24.73 7.83
N GLY A 767 9.74 -23.67 7.81
CA GLY A 767 9.31 -22.91 8.99
C GLY A 767 10.40 -21.99 9.58
N ARG A 768 11.62 -22.02 9.03
CA ARG A 768 12.75 -21.18 9.42
C ARG A 768 13.66 -20.96 8.22
N GLY A 769 14.10 -19.72 8.01
CA GLY A 769 15.03 -19.39 6.94
C GLY A 769 16.43 -19.96 7.22
N ILE A 770 17.28 -20.01 6.20
CA ILE A 770 18.73 -20.22 6.39
C ILE A 770 19.27 -19.11 7.30
N VAL A 771 18.80 -17.89 7.07
CA VAL A 771 18.87 -16.75 7.98
C VAL A 771 17.50 -16.61 8.64
N ASP A 772 17.47 -16.65 9.97
CA ASP A 772 16.25 -16.68 10.77
C ASP A 772 15.56 -15.33 10.97
N SER A 773 16.13 -14.28 10.37
CA SER A 773 15.62 -12.90 10.31
C SER A 773 15.37 -12.53 8.84
N PRO A 774 14.21 -12.90 8.25
CA PRO A 774 14.02 -12.79 6.81
C PRO A 774 14.00 -11.37 6.25
N ASN A 775 13.84 -10.33 7.09
CA ASN A 775 13.88 -8.92 6.70
C ASN A 775 15.10 -8.15 7.22
N ASP A 776 16.05 -8.83 7.87
CA ASP A 776 17.26 -8.18 8.39
C ASP A 776 18.49 -9.08 8.18
N PHE A 777 19.23 -8.79 7.12
CA PHE A 777 20.52 -9.39 6.78
C PHE A 777 21.69 -8.47 7.16
N GLY A 778 21.40 -7.34 7.82
CA GLY A 778 22.41 -6.47 8.40
C GLY A 778 23.05 -7.12 9.62
N ARG A 779 23.90 -6.36 10.31
CA ARG A 779 24.61 -6.81 11.52
C ARG A 779 23.71 -6.99 12.74
N MET A 780 22.50 -6.42 12.70
CA MET A 780 21.45 -6.68 13.70
C MET A 780 20.69 -7.97 13.42
N GLY A 781 20.81 -8.50 12.20
CA GLY A 781 20.25 -9.76 11.77
C GLY A 781 21.00 -10.99 12.28
N GLY A 782 20.44 -12.14 11.94
CA GLY A 782 21.00 -13.46 12.24
C GLY A 782 22.04 -13.88 11.20
N MET A 783 22.98 -14.73 11.62
CA MET A 783 23.92 -15.37 10.70
C MET A 783 23.25 -16.54 9.97
N PRO A 784 23.60 -16.82 8.70
CA PRO A 784 23.10 -17.98 7.98
C PRO A 784 23.55 -19.28 8.67
N SER A 785 22.65 -20.26 8.78
CA SER A 785 23.00 -21.61 9.23
C SER A 785 23.85 -22.37 8.21
N HIS A 786 23.64 -22.09 6.93
CA HIS A 786 24.33 -22.70 5.78
C HIS A 786 24.68 -21.60 4.76
N PRO A 787 25.75 -20.80 4.99
CA PRO A 787 26.09 -19.66 4.13
C PRO A 787 26.33 -20.07 2.68
N GLU A 788 27.11 -21.13 2.45
CA GLU A 788 27.41 -21.63 1.11
C GLU A 788 26.18 -22.15 0.36
N LEU A 789 25.23 -22.75 1.08
CA LEU A 789 23.96 -23.19 0.50
C LEU A 789 23.10 -22.01 0.07
N LEU A 790 23.02 -20.96 0.89
CA LEU A 790 22.27 -19.75 0.54
C LEU A 790 22.86 -19.12 -0.73
N ASP A 791 24.19 -19.01 -0.82
CA ASP A 791 24.87 -18.46 -2.00
C ASP A 791 24.72 -19.37 -3.22
N HIS A 792 24.80 -20.69 -3.06
CA HIS A 792 24.53 -21.65 -4.13
C HIS A 792 23.14 -21.46 -4.73
N LEU A 793 22.10 -21.44 -3.88
CA LEU A 793 20.72 -21.29 -4.31
C LEU A 793 20.45 -19.89 -4.87
N ALA A 794 21.01 -18.83 -4.27
CA ALA A 794 20.83 -17.46 -4.74
C ALA A 794 21.52 -17.20 -6.08
N ALA A 795 22.76 -17.67 -6.25
CA ALA A 795 23.48 -17.53 -7.51
C ALA A 795 22.77 -18.30 -8.62
N GLN A 796 22.38 -19.54 -8.36
CA GLN A 796 21.62 -20.34 -9.32
C GLN A 796 20.27 -19.69 -9.66
N PHE A 797 19.55 -19.18 -8.67
CA PHE A 797 18.26 -18.51 -8.90
C PHE A 797 18.40 -17.26 -9.78
N ARG A 798 19.43 -16.44 -9.55
CA ARG A 798 19.77 -15.29 -10.40
C ARG A 798 20.09 -15.75 -11.83
N ASP A 799 20.97 -16.74 -11.96
CA ASP A 799 21.55 -17.15 -13.24
C ASP A 799 20.56 -17.98 -14.10
N ASP A 800 19.61 -18.68 -13.47
CA ASP A 800 18.55 -19.46 -14.14
C ASP A 800 17.30 -18.61 -14.50
N GLY A 801 17.39 -17.28 -14.44
CA GLY A 801 16.31 -16.37 -14.85
C GLY A 801 15.27 -16.06 -13.77
N GLY A 802 15.48 -16.45 -12.51
CA GLY A 802 14.66 -16.01 -11.38
C GLY A 802 13.26 -16.62 -11.29
N SER A 803 13.07 -17.87 -11.73
CA SER A 803 11.80 -18.61 -11.63
C SER A 803 11.56 -19.16 -10.22
N LEU A 804 10.48 -18.70 -9.57
CA LEU A 804 10.11 -19.17 -8.22
C LEU A 804 9.66 -20.63 -8.25
N LYS A 805 8.95 -21.05 -9.31
CA LYS A 805 8.56 -22.46 -9.48
C LYS A 805 9.77 -23.38 -9.63
N SER A 806 10.83 -22.93 -10.31
CA SER A 806 12.11 -23.66 -10.38
C SER A 806 12.77 -23.80 -9.02
N LEU A 807 12.82 -22.73 -8.23
CA LEU A 807 13.34 -22.77 -6.86
C LEU A 807 12.55 -23.73 -5.95
N HIS A 808 11.20 -23.68 -6.01
CA HIS A 808 10.36 -24.64 -5.28
C HIS A 808 10.66 -26.07 -5.68
N ARG A 809 10.71 -26.36 -6.99
CA ARG A 809 11.02 -27.70 -7.50
C ARG A 809 12.34 -28.21 -6.91
N ARG A 810 13.40 -27.40 -6.92
CA ARG A 810 14.70 -27.78 -6.34
C ARG A 810 14.60 -28.14 -4.85
N ILE A 811 13.85 -27.36 -4.07
CA ILE A 811 13.64 -27.61 -2.64
C ILE A 811 12.80 -28.87 -2.41
N LEU A 812 11.65 -28.97 -3.08
CA LEU A 812 10.67 -30.04 -2.85
C LEU A 812 11.16 -31.42 -3.33
N LEU A 813 12.02 -31.45 -4.35
CA LEU A 813 12.63 -32.68 -4.85
C LEU A 813 13.88 -33.11 -4.08
N SER A 814 14.31 -32.34 -3.09
CA SER A 814 15.48 -32.64 -2.27
C SER A 814 15.18 -33.71 -1.22
N SER A 815 16.19 -34.50 -0.87
CA SER A 815 16.07 -35.44 0.24
C SER A 815 15.90 -34.74 1.58
N THR A 816 16.52 -33.57 1.77
CA THR A 816 16.30 -32.72 2.96
C THR A 816 14.82 -32.40 3.17
N TYR A 817 14.09 -31.96 2.14
CA TYR A 817 12.66 -31.66 2.26
C TYR A 817 11.84 -32.92 2.52
N ARG A 818 12.20 -34.07 1.93
CA ARG A 818 11.44 -35.32 2.05
C ARG A 818 11.66 -36.09 3.36
N GLN A 819 12.52 -35.63 4.27
CA GLN A 819 12.72 -36.28 5.57
C GLN A 819 11.42 -36.38 6.38
N SER A 820 11.34 -37.41 7.23
CA SER A 820 10.32 -37.52 8.27
C SER A 820 10.56 -36.50 9.39
N SER A 821 9.50 -36.14 10.11
CA SER A 821 9.57 -35.27 11.28
C SER A 821 9.83 -36.04 12.60
N ALA A 822 10.21 -37.32 12.50
CA ALA A 822 10.40 -38.22 13.63
C ALA A 822 11.43 -37.68 14.64
N HIS A 823 11.10 -37.74 15.93
CA HIS A 823 11.98 -37.28 16.98
C HIS A 823 13.05 -38.33 17.31
N ARG A 824 14.32 -37.95 17.23
CA ARG A 824 15.46 -38.76 17.70
C ARG A 824 16.15 -38.06 18.89
N PRO A 825 16.08 -38.60 20.12
CA PRO A 825 16.62 -37.94 21.31
C PRO A 825 18.10 -37.55 21.20
N GLY A 826 18.95 -38.42 20.61
CA GLY A 826 20.37 -38.13 20.44
C GLY A 826 20.66 -36.97 19.47
N ALA A 827 19.89 -36.87 18.38
CA ALA A 827 20.01 -35.75 17.46
C ALA A 827 19.48 -34.45 18.09
N ALA A 828 18.35 -34.53 18.81
CA ALA A 828 17.77 -33.39 19.51
C ALA A 828 18.67 -32.85 20.64
N SER A 829 19.51 -33.67 21.27
CA SER A 829 20.49 -33.16 22.25
C SER A 829 21.61 -32.33 21.62
N LEU A 830 21.88 -32.52 20.31
CA LEU A 830 22.89 -31.77 19.56
C LEU A 830 22.28 -30.55 18.85
N ASP A 831 21.07 -30.70 18.30
CA ASP A 831 20.33 -29.65 17.62
C ASP A 831 18.82 -29.77 17.91
N ALA A 832 18.42 -29.32 19.09
CA ALA A 832 17.02 -29.33 19.53
C ALA A 832 16.12 -28.47 18.63
N SER A 833 16.67 -27.36 18.12
CA SER A 833 15.96 -26.41 17.26
C SER A 833 15.84 -26.86 15.81
N ASN A 834 16.46 -27.99 15.46
CA ASN A 834 16.55 -28.49 14.09
C ASN A 834 17.07 -27.43 13.10
N ARG A 835 18.03 -26.60 13.53
CA ARG A 835 18.64 -25.53 12.72
C ARG A 835 19.43 -26.09 11.54
N PHE A 836 19.98 -27.29 11.68
CA PHE A 836 20.76 -27.97 10.64
C PHE A 836 19.94 -28.98 9.83
N LEU A 837 18.62 -29.07 10.07
CA LEU A 837 17.66 -29.86 9.29
C LEU A 837 17.98 -31.36 9.22
N TRP A 838 18.30 -31.96 10.38
CA TRP A 838 18.45 -33.42 10.50
C TRP A 838 17.12 -34.18 10.40
N ARG A 839 15.99 -33.46 10.35
CA ARG A 839 14.62 -33.96 10.12
C ARG A 839 13.75 -32.85 9.51
N ALA A 840 12.53 -33.20 9.10
CA ALA A 840 11.50 -32.19 8.81
C ALA A 840 10.94 -31.55 10.10
N ASN A 841 10.50 -30.30 10.01
CA ASN A 841 9.81 -29.61 11.10
C ASN A 841 8.33 -29.95 11.09
N ARG A 842 7.77 -30.23 12.28
CA ARG A 842 6.31 -30.31 12.46
C ARG A 842 5.76 -28.89 12.38
N ARG A 843 4.75 -28.68 11.54
CA ARG A 843 4.15 -27.37 11.30
C ARG A 843 2.65 -27.44 11.49
N ARG A 844 2.12 -26.49 12.26
CA ARG A 844 0.69 -26.24 12.35
C ARG A 844 0.20 -25.60 11.05
N LEU A 845 -1.03 -25.92 10.65
CA LEU A 845 -1.68 -25.18 9.57
C LEU A 845 -1.85 -23.71 9.97
N GLU A 846 -1.45 -22.82 9.06
CA GLU A 846 -1.71 -21.38 9.17
C GLU A 846 -3.22 -21.10 9.15
N ALA A 847 -3.65 -19.98 9.72
CA ALA A 847 -5.06 -19.63 9.88
C ALA A 847 -5.89 -19.80 8.59
N GLU A 848 -5.38 -19.31 7.46
CA GLU A 848 -6.03 -19.37 6.15
C GLU A 848 -6.12 -20.79 5.61
N ALA A 849 -5.04 -21.57 5.74
CA ALA A 849 -5.02 -22.97 5.30
C ALA A 849 -5.94 -23.84 6.17
N LEU A 850 -6.01 -23.56 7.48
CA LEU A 850 -6.90 -24.24 8.41
C LEU A 850 -8.37 -23.97 8.08
N ARG A 851 -8.72 -22.70 7.81
CA ARG A 851 -10.07 -22.32 7.39
C ARG A 851 -10.44 -22.93 6.04
N ASP A 852 -9.57 -22.81 5.05
CA ASP A 852 -9.78 -23.35 3.70
C ASP A 852 -9.90 -24.88 3.73
N ALA A 853 -9.09 -25.57 4.55
CA ALA A 853 -9.20 -27.02 4.74
C ALA A 853 -10.52 -27.43 5.40
N THR A 854 -10.98 -26.66 6.39
CA THR A 854 -12.29 -26.88 7.05
C THR A 854 -13.43 -26.79 6.03
N LEU A 855 -13.43 -25.75 5.18
CA LEU A 855 -14.41 -25.60 4.09
C LEU A 855 -14.30 -26.71 3.03
N ALA A 856 -13.08 -27.12 2.68
CA ALA A 856 -12.85 -28.19 1.71
C ALA A 856 -13.44 -29.53 2.19
N ILE A 857 -13.23 -29.85 3.47
CA ILE A 857 -13.73 -31.08 4.09
C ILE A 857 -15.24 -31.02 4.33
N ALA A 858 -15.78 -29.87 4.76
CA ALA A 858 -17.22 -29.66 4.86
C ALA A 858 -17.93 -29.72 3.48
N GLY A 859 -17.19 -29.51 2.39
CA GLY A 859 -17.67 -29.68 1.01
C GLY A 859 -18.34 -28.45 0.42
N ASN A 860 -18.04 -27.26 0.94
CA ASN A 860 -18.61 -25.98 0.49
C ASN A 860 -17.57 -24.98 -0.03
N LEU A 861 -16.26 -25.27 0.03
CA LEU A 861 -15.20 -24.38 -0.46
C LEU A 861 -15.45 -23.92 -1.91
N ASP A 862 -15.54 -22.59 -2.11
CA ASP A 862 -15.59 -21.97 -3.43
C ASP A 862 -14.16 -21.61 -3.91
N LEU A 863 -13.81 -22.16 -5.07
CA LEU A 863 -12.52 -21.99 -5.75
C LEU A 863 -12.51 -20.81 -6.75
N LYS A 864 -13.51 -19.94 -6.75
CA LYS A 864 -13.54 -18.73 -7.59
C LYS A 864 -12.28 -17.87 -7.37
N VAL A 865 -11.57 -17.58 -8.47
CA VAL A 865 -10.33 -16.79 -8.50
C VAL A 865 -10.65 -15.31 -8.79
N GLY A 866 -9.96 -14.40 -8.09
CA GLY A 866 -10.00 -12.94 -8.30
C GLY A 866 -11.32 -12.19 -8.04
N GLY A 867 -11.32 -10.87 -8.18
CA GLY A 867 -12.44 -9.99 -7.88
C GLY A 867 -12.47 -9.49 -6.43
N PRO A 868 -13.41 -8.59 -6.08
CA PRO A 868 -13.49 -7.99 -4.75
C PRO A 868 -13.50 -9.00 -3.61
N GLY A 869 -12.97 -8.58 -2.46
CA GLY A 869 -12.95 -9.42 -1.26
C GLY A 869 -14.33 -9.56 -0.62
N PHE A 870 -14.58 -10.69 0.04
CA PHE A 870 -15.80 -10.90 0.83
C PHE A 870 -15.58 -10.46 2.29
N GLN A 871 -16.62 -9.92 2.91
CA GLN A 871 -16.55 -9.44 4.29
C GLN A 871 -16.93 -10.57 5.26
N LEU A 872 -16.18 -10.68 6.36
CA LEU A 872 -16.52 -11.52 7.52
C LEU A 872 -16.90 -10.63 8.70
N PHE A 873 -17.55 -9.51 8.45
CA PHE A 873 -18.00 -8.56 9.46
C PHE A 873 -19.16 -7.74 8.90
N ASP A 874 -19.97 -7.20 9.79
CA ASP A 874 -20.86 -6.08 9.49
C ASP A 874 -20.18 -4.76 9.86
N PHE A 875 -20.32 -3.74 9.01
CA PHE A 875 -19.76 -2.42 9.23
C PHE A 875 -20.80 -1.50 9.90
N GLU A 876 -20.47 -0.94 11.07
CA GLU A 876 -21.44 -0.18 11.88
C GLU A 876 -21.36 1.35 11.71
N ASP A 877 -20.15 1.94 11.64
CA ASP A 877 -19.94 3.39 11.67
C ASP A 877 -18.67 3.77 10.88
N ASP A 878 -18.70 4.88 10.16
CA ASP A 878 -17.61 5.38 9.32
C ASP A 878 -16.76 6.50 9.94
N HIS A 879 -17.21 7.10 11.06
CA HIS A 879 -16.47 8.13 11.78
C HIS A 879 -15.46 7.55 12.77
N SER A 880 -15.78 6.39 13.34
CA SER A 880 -14.89 5.57 14.18
C SER A 880 -15.15 4.11 13.82
N PRO A 881 -14.44 3.57 12.80
CA PRO A 881 -14.73 2.26 12.23
C PRO A 881 -14.90 1.17 13.28
N ARG A 882 -16.07 0.52 13.23
CA ARG A 882 -16.40 -0.63 14.07
C ARG A 882 -16.79 -1.80 13.17
N TYR A 883 -16.09 -2.90 13.36
CA TYR A 883 -16.23 -4.12 12.57
C TYR A 883 -16.81 -5.21 13.47
N ASN A 884 -18.04 -5.62 13.19
CA ASN A 884 -18.74 -6.62 14.01
C ASN A 884 -18.61 -8.02 13.41
N TYR A 885 -17.65 -8.79 13.92
CA TYR A 885 -17.40 -10.18 13.52
C TYR A 885 -18.41 -11.19 14.10
N GLY A 886 -19.33 -10.75 14.98
CA GLY A 886 -20.28 -11.63 15.66
C GLY A 886 -21.59 -11.87 14.93
N ASN A 887 -21.94 -11.03 13.95
CA ASN A 887 -23.23 -11.04 13.25
C ASN A 887 -23.15 -11.50 11.78
N VAL A 888 -22.03 -12.11 11.39
CA VAL A 888 -21.79 -12.55 10.02
C VAL A 888 -22.75 -13.68 9.63
N ASP A 889 -23.37 -13.58 8.46
CA ASP A 889 -24.10 -14.70 7.88
C ASP A 889 -23.14 -15.77 7.34
N LEU A 890 -22.89 -16.78 8.17
CA LEU A 890 -22.04 -17.93 7.82
C LEU A 890 -22.70 -18.88 6.80
N GLU A 891 -23.94 -18.62 6.39
CA GLU A 891 -24.61 -19.34 5.30
C GLU A 891 -24.46 -18.65 3.94
N ASP A 892 -23.97 -17.40 3.91
CA ASP A 892 -23.67 -16.72 2.65
C ASP A 892 -22.54 -17.46 1.90
N SER A 893 -22.87 -17.92 0.70
CA SER A 893 -21.94 -18.58 -0.21
C SER A 893 -20.66 -17.78 -0.50
N ALA A 894 -20.70 -16.45 -0.44
CA ALA A 894 -19.51 -15.61 -0.60
C ALA A 894 -18.46 -15.89 0.48
N THR A 895 -18.90 -16.27 1.70
CA THR A 895 -18.00 -16.63 2.80
C THR A 895 -17.33 -17.99 2.58
N PHE A 896 -17.80 -18.84 1.67
CA PHE A 896 -17.15 -20.12 1.41
C PHE A 896 -15.94 -20.02 0.51
N ARG A 897 -15.64 -18.81 0.02
CA ARG A 897 -14.48 -18.56 -0.81
C ARG A 897 -13.18 -18.70 0.00
N ARG A 898 -12.10 -19.05 -0.71
CA ARG A 898 -10.75 -19.13 -0.13
C ARG A 898 -10.38 -17.87 0.66
N SER A 899 -9.70 -18.06 1.77
CA SER A 899 -9.41 -17.03 2.76
C SER A 899 -8.50 -15.90 2.24
N ILE A 900 -7.73 -16.14 1.18
CA ILE A 900 -6.94 -15.10 0.48
C ILE A 900 -7.82 -13.98 -0.11
N TYR A 901 -9.11 -14.24 -0.35
CA TYR A 901 -10.06 -13.27 -0.87
C TYR A 901 -10.91 -12.61 0.22
N ARG A 902 -10.56 -12.78 1.50
CA ARG A 902 -11.23 -12.08 2.58
C ARG A 902 -10.87 -10.60 2.53
N PHE A 903 -11.84 -9.74 2.80
CA PHE A 903 -11.60 -8.31 3.03
C PHE A 903 -10.78 -8.15 4.33
N THR A 904 -9.60 -7.58 4.20
CA THR A 904 -8.62 -7.46 5.29
C THR A 904 -8.68 -6.06 5.90
N VAL A 905 -9.22 -5.97 7.11
CA VAL A 905 -9.28 -4.75 7.90
C VAL A 905 -7.96 -4.54 8.63
N ARG A 906 -7.42 -3.32 8.60
CA ARG A 906 -6.13 -3.00 9.22
C ARG A 906 -6.22 -2.71 10.71
N SER A 907 -7.23 -1.96 11.16
CA SER A 907 -7.32 -1.49 12.56
C SER A 907 -7.90 -2.53 13.52
N ASP A 908 -8.72 -3.47 13.04
CA ASP A 908 -9.44 -4.45 13.84
C ASP A 908 -9.43 -5.83 13.16
N PRO A 909 -8.37 -6.65 13.37
CA PRO A 909 -8.25 -7.95 12.73
C PRO A 909 -9.31 -8.97 13.17
N ASP A 910 -9.64 -9.92 12.29
CA ASP A 910 -10.60 -11.00 12.57
C ASP A 910 -10.15 -11.84 13.79
N PRO A 911 -11.01 -12.00 14.82
CA PRO A 911 -10.61 -12.70 16.05
C PRO A 911 -10.28 -14.18 15.87
N TRP A 912 -10.97 -14.88 14.96
CA TRP A 912 -10.71 -16.29 14.71
C TRP A 912 -9.38 -16.46 13.99
N MET A 913 -9.12 -15.64 12.96
CA MET A 913 -7.85 -15.63 12.24
C MET A 913 -6.68 -15.28 13.16
N THR A 914 -6.86 -14.27 14.03
CA THR A 914 -5.86 -13.84 15.00
C THR A 914 -5.52 -14.94 16.01
N ALA A 915 -6.51 -15.73 16.45
CA ALA A 915 -6.27 -16.85 17.35
C ALA A 915 -5.29 -17.90 16.78
N PHE A 916 -5.22 -18.03 15.45
CA PHE A 916 -4.31 -18.95 14.75
C PHE A 916 -3.07 -18.26 14.17
N ASP A 917 -2.69 -17.11 14.73
CA ASP A 917 -1.49 -16.35 14.37
C ASP A 917 -1.50 -15.86 12.90
N CYS A 918 -2.67 -15.43 12.40
CA CYS A 918 -2.75 -14.72 11.12
C CYS A 918 -1.88 -13.45 11.15
N ALA A 919 -1.31 -13.07 10.00
CA ALA A 919 -0.48 -11.87 9.90
C ALA A 919 -1.26 -10.62 10.33
N ASP A 920 -0.58 -9.72 11.04
CA ASP A 920 -1.12 -8.41 11.42
C ASP A 920 -0.96 -7.46 10.21
N PRO A 921 -2.04 -7.06 9.54
CA PRO A 921 -1.95 -6.19 8.37
C PRO A 921 -1.47 -4.78 8.72
N SER A 922 -1.37 -4.38 9.99
CA SER A 922 -0.82 -3.08 10.36
C SER A 922 0.70 -2.97 10.18
N GLN A 923 1.42 -4.09 10.07
CA GLN A 923 2.88 -4.14 9.91
C GLN A 923 3.32 -5.25 8.95
N GLY A 924 4.50 -5.09 8.34
CA GLY A 924 5.07 -6.14 7.48
C GLY A 924 5.39 -7.38 8.33
N THR A 925 4.88 -8.54 7.92
CA THR A 925 5.03 -9.82 8.66
C THR A 925 5.88 -10.81 7.86
N PRO A 926 7.22 -10.72 7.91
CA PRO A 926 8.09 -11.58 7.13
C PRO A 926 8.24 -13.00 7.68
N ALA A 927 7.94 -13.18 8.95
CA ALA A 927 7.82 -14.47 9.63
C ALA A 927 6.68 -14.35 10.64
N ARG A 928 5.73 -15.29 10.57
CA ARG A 928 4.64 -15.35 11.55
C ARG A 928 5.15 -16.03 12.83
N SER A 929 4.63 -15.59 13.97
CA SER A 929 4.82 -16.35 15.21
C SER A 929 3.94 -17.60 15.16
N GLU A 930 4.43 -18.74 15.64
CA GLU A 930 3.62 -19.95 15.80
C GLU A 930 3.42 -20.19 17.29
N SER A 931 2.21 -19.92 17.78
CA SER A 931 1.83 -20.15 19.16
C SER A 931 1.05 -21.47 19.27
N THR A 932 1.16 -22.11 20.44
CA THR A 932 0.31 -23.24 20.84
C THR A 932 -0.37 -22.85 22.14
N THR A 933 -1.64 -22.45 22.05
CA THR A 933 -2.39 -21.92 23.19
C THR A 933 -3.69 -22.68 23.41
N PRO A 934 -4.21 -22.74 24.66
CA PRO A 934 -5.55 -23.27 24.92
C PRO A 934 -6.66 -22.52 24.16
N ILE A 935 -6.45 -21.24 23.84
CA ILE A 935 -7.42 -20.42 23.09
C ILE A 935 -7.65 -21.00 21.69
N GLN A 936 -6.59 -21.46 21.01
CA GLN A 936 -6.72 -22.10 19.69
C GLN A 936 -7.60 -23.35 19.72
N ALA A 937 -7.36 -24.23 20.70
CA ALA A 937 -8.19 -25.43 20.89
C ALA A 937 -9.65 -25.07 21.21
N LEU A 938 -9.88 -24.05 22.04
CA LEU A 938 -11.22 -23.56 22.36
C LEU A 938 -11.91 -22.90 21.16
N SER A 939 -11.17 -22.18 20.31
CA SER A 939 -11.67 -21.57 19.07
C SER A 939 -12.09 -22.64 18.05
N LEU A 940 -11.31 -23.71 17.90
CA LEU A 940 -11.68 -24.87 17.07
C LEU A 940 -12.93 -25.58 17.60
N LEU A 941 -13.16 -25.55 18.92
CA LEU A 941 -14.26 -26.27 19.56
C LEU A 941 -15.57 -25.48 19.60
N ASN A 942 -15.51 -24.15 19.75
CA ASN A 942 -16.68 -23.35 20.13
C ASN A 942 -16.99 -22.18 19.20
N SER A 943 -16.14 -21.84 18.23
CA SER A 943 -16.44 -20.71 17.35
C SER A 943 -17.66 -21.02 16.46
N PRO A 944 -18.52 -20.01 16.17
CA PRO A 944 -19.68 -20.19 15.30
C PRO A 944 -19.33 -20.79 13.93
N PHE A 945 -18.21 -20.36 13.35
CA PHE A 945 -17.69 -20.92 12.10
C PHE A 945 -17.47 -22.44 12.21
N MET A 946 -16.74 -22.91 13.22
CA MET A 946 -16.42 -24.33 13.36
C MET A 946 -17.63 -25.19 13.68
N LEU A 947 -18.56 -24.68 14.50
CA LEU A 947 -19.83 -25.37 14.77
C LEU A 947 -20.63 -25.56 13.48
N ARG A 948 -20.76 -24.50 12.67
CA ARG A 948 -21.49 -24.58 11.41
C ARG A 948 -20.83 -25.49 10.39
N GLN A 949 -19.51 -25.44 10.26
CA GLN A 949 -18.80 -26.34 9.35
C GLN A 949 -18.87 -27.80 9.80
N ALA A 950 -18.94 -28.08 11.11
CA ALA A 950 -19.16 -29.44 11.62
C ALA A 950 -20.56 -29.97 11.27
N GLU A 951 -21.59 -29.13 11.33
CA GLU A 951 -22.94 -29.47 10.87
C GLU A 951 -22.96 -29.77 9.37
N ARG A 952 -22.38 -28.89 8.55
CA ARG A 952 -22.28 -29.09 7.09
C ARG A 952 -21.50 -30.35 6.73
N PHE A 953 -20.42 -30.63 7.46
CA PHE A 953 -19.64 -31.85 7.25
C PHE A 953 -20.46 -33.10 7.59
N ALA A 954 -21.22 -33.09 8.69
CA ALA A 954 -22.13 -34.17 9.03
C ALA A 954 -23.22 -34.39 7.95
N ASP A 955 -23.81 -33.32 7.43
CA ASP A 955 -24.81 -33.39 6.36
C ASP A 955 -24.24 -33.92 5.04
N ARG A 956 -23.01 -33.51 4.69
CA ARG A 956 -22.26 -34.08 3.57
C ARG A 956 -22.09 -35.59 3.75
N LEU A 957 -21.66 -36.04 4.93
CA LEU A 957 -21.43 -37.45 5.22
C LEU A 957 -22.72 -38.27 5.16
N ARG A 958 -23.84 -37.74 5.66
CA ARG A 958 -25.16 -38.39 5.55
C ARG A 958 -25.59 -38.58 4.10
N ARG A 959 -25.29 -37.61 3.24
CA ARG A 959 -25.66 -37.60 1.83
C ARG A 959 -24.75 -38.49 0.98
N GLU A 960 -23.44 -38.42 1.19
CA GLU A 960 -22.44 -39.07 0.34
C GLU A 960 -22.03 -40.46 0.86
N HIS A 961 -22.09 -40.69 2.17
CA HIS A 961 -21.60 -41.92 2.82
C HIS A 961 -22.54 -42.43 3.94
N PRO A 962 -23.83 -42.68 3.65
CA PRO A 962 -24.82 -43.04 4.67
C PRO A 962 -24.50 -44.33 5.44
N ASP A 963 -23.81 -45.29 4.82
CA ASP A 963 -23.53 -46.60 5.41
C ASP A 963 -22.35 -46.58 6.38
N GLN A 964 -21.36 -45.72 6.15
CA GLN A 964 -20.12 -45.66 6.94
C GLN A 964 -19.65 -44.21 7.15
N PRO A 965 -20.49 -43.34 7.75
CA PRO A 965 -20.19 -41.91 7.84
C PRO A 965 -18.95 -41.63 8.70
N ILE A 966 -18.73 -42.38 9.80
CA ILE A 966 -17.58 -42.16 10.69
C ILE A 966 -16.24 -42.52 10.04
N LEU A 967 -16.20 -43.63 9.29
CA LEU A 967 -14.97 -44.03 8.59
C LEU A 967 -14.59 -42.97 7.55
N HIS A 968 -15.57 -42.49 6.77
CA HIS A 968 -15.35 -41.45 5.77
C HIS A 968 -15.05 -40.09 6.40
N ALA A 969 -15.65 -39.77 7.55
CA ALA A 969 -15.34 -38.57 8.30
C ALA A 969 -13.85 -38.52 8.67
N ILE A 970 -13.33 -39.63 9.21
CA ILE A 970 -11.93 -39.73 9.59
C ILE A 970 -11.03 -39.68 8.35
N ARG A 971 -11.33 -40.42 7.28
CA ARG A 971 -10.54 -40.39 6.04
C ARG A 971 -10.49 -38.99 5.41
N LEU A 972 -11.59 -38.24 5.42
CA LEU A 972 -11.63 -36.88 4.89
C LEU A 972 -10.83 -35.90 5.76
N ALA A 973 -10.98 -35.96 7.09
CA ALA A 973 -10.33 -35.04 8.01
C ALA A 973 -8.83 -35.34 8.20
N TRP A 974 -8.47 -36.60 8.37
CA TRP A 974 -7.13 -37.06 8.73
C TRP A 974 -6.32 -37.62 7.54
N GLN A 975 -6.95 -37.85 6.39
CA GLN A 975 -6.33 -38.39 5.16
C GLN A 975 -5.68 -39.76 5.30
N ARG A 976 -5.91 -40.46 6.41
CA ARG A 976 -5.44 -41.83 6.66
C ARG A 976 -6.56 -42.72 7.16
N GLU A 977 -6.28 -44.02 7.16
CA GLU A 977 -7.14 -44.98 7.84
C GLU A 977 -7.10 -44.78 9.37
N PRO A 978 -8.24 -44.86 10.06
CA PRO A 978 -8.25 -44.89 11.51
C PRO A 978 -7.74 -46.23 12.04
N SER A 979 -7.06 -46.20 13.17
CA SER A 979 -6.85 -47.41 13.97
C SER A 979 -8.18 -47.96 14.51
N PRO A 980 -8.26 -49.26 14.87
CA PRO A 980 -9.44 -49.85 15.49
C PRO A 980 -9.85 -49.20 16.83
N VAL A 981 -8.93 -48.46 17.47
CA VAL A 981 -9.22 -47.71 18.69
C VAL A 981 -9.84 -46.35 18.33
N GLU A 982 -9.22 -45.61 17.42
CA GLU A 982 -9.74 -44.31 16.95
C GLU A 982 -11.15 -44.44 16.37
N GLN A 983 -11.37 -45.41 15.47
CA GLN A 983 -12.68 -45.62 14.86
C GLN A 983 -13.76 -45.91 15.91
N ARG A 984 -13.42 -46.73 16.91
CA ARG A 984 -14.33 -47.07 18.01
C ARG A 984 -14.66 -45.84 18.85
N LEU A 985 -13.66 -45.08 19.29
CA LEU A 985 -13.85 -43.90 20.12
C LEU A 985 -14.67 -42.82 19.43
N ILE A 986 -14.41 -42.54 18.15
CA ILE A 986 -15.20 -41.57 17.38
C ILE A 986 -16.63 -42.09 17.14
N SER A 987 -16.81 -43.39 16.90
CA SER A 987 -18.15 -44.00 16.74
C SER A 987 -18.97 -43.94 18.04
N GLU A 988 -18.36 -44.24 19.18
CA GLU A 988 -18.97 -44.12 20.50
C GLU A 988 -19.35 -42.66 20.78
N HIS A 989 -18.46 -41.71 20.47
CA HIS A 989 -18.75 -40.29 20.61
C HIS A 989 -19.93 -39.84 19.73
N ALA A 990 -19.95 -40.26 18.46
CA ALA A 990 -21.03 -39.95 17.54
C ALA A 990 -22.37 -40.56 17.97
N HIS A 991 -22.35 -41.75 18.56
CA HIS A 991 -23.55 -42.41 19.07
C HIS A 991 -24.17 -41.63 20.24
N VAL A 992 -23.34 -41.09 21.14
CA VAL A 992 -23.80 -40.35 22.32
C VAL A 992 -24.20 -38.91 21.98
N TYR A 993 -23.44 -38.22 21.12
CA TYR A 993 -23.55 -36.78 20.92
C TYR A 993 -23.94 -36.34 19.50
N GLY A 994 -24.10 -37.28 18.56
CA GLY A 994 -24.42 -37.00 17.17
C GLY A 994 -23.19 -36.88 16.26
N LEU A 995 -23.44 -36.95 14.94
CA LEU A 995 -22.39 -36.92 13.92
C LEU A 995 -21.69 -35.55 13.84
N GLU A 996 -22.44 -34.48 14.08
CA GLU A 996 -21.95 -33.10 14.16
C GLU A 996 -20.88 -32.95 15.25
N ALA A 997 -21.15 -33.50 16.44
CA ALA A 997 -20.20 -33.49 17.55
C ALA A 997 -18.93 -34.28 17.21
N ALA A 998 -19.06 -35.42 16.52
CA ALA A 998 -17.92 -36.19 16.04
C ALA A 998 -17.09 -35.41 14.99
N CYS A 999 -17.73 -34.77 14.01
CA CYS A 999 -17.08 -33.91 13.02
C CYS A 999 -16.29 -32.77 13.69
N ARG A 1000 -16.88 -32.16 14.72
CA ARG A 1000 -16.22 -31.12 15.51
C ARG A 1000 -14.97 -31.63 16.24
N VAL A 1001 -15.01 -32.83 16.81
CA VAL A 1001 -13.83 -33.46 17.44
C VAL A 1001 -12.72 -33.72 16.41
N LEU A 1002 -13.08 -34.16 15.20
CA LEU A 1002 -12.11 -34.37 14.12
C LEU A 1002 -11.41 -33.06 13.74
N PHE A 1003 -12.15 -31.97 13.58
CA PHE A 1003 -11.57 -30.65 13.33
C PHE A 1003 -10.74 -30.11 14.50
N ASN A 1004 -10.97 -30.55 15.73
CA ASN A 1004 -10.18 -30.14 16.90
C ASN A 1004 -8.91 -30.99 17.12
N SER A 1005 -8.68 -32.02 16.31
CA SER A 1005 -7.58 -32.96 16.49
C SER A 1005 -6.23 -32.42 15.98
N SER A 1006 -5.13 -32.85 16.60
CA SER A 1006 -3.79 -32.56 16.10
C SER A 1006 -3.55 -33.10 14.69
N GLU A 1007 -4.13 -34.25 14.37
CA GLU A 1007 -4.04 -34.88 13.04
C GLU A 1007 -4.65 -34.00 11.93
N PHE A 1008 -5.72 -33.26 12.24
CA PHE A 1008 -6.27 -32.27 11.33
C PHE A 1008 -5.42 -30.99 11.28
N LEU A 1009 -4.98 -30.52 12.45
CA LEU A 1009 -4.35 -29.22 12.64
C LEU A 1009 -2.87 -29.16 12.19
N TYR A 1010 -2.16 -30.29 12.15
CA TYR A 1010 -0.76 -30.37 11.73
C TYR A 1010 -0.64 -31.01 10.35
N VAL A 1011 0.42 -30.62 9.63
CA VAL A 1011 0.72 -31.13 8.28
C VAL A 1011 1.27 -32.57 8.34
N ASP A 1012 2.06 -32.87 9.37
CA ASP A 1012 3.02 -33.97 9.47
C ASP A 1012 2.75 -34.95 10.61
#